data_AF-A0A0D7BNJ9-F1
#
_entry.id   AF-A0A0D7BNJ9-F1
#
_cell.length_a   1.000
_cell.length_b   1.000
_cell.length_c   1.000
_cell.angle_alpha   90.00
_cell.angle_beta   90.00
_cell.angle_gamma   90.00
#
_symmetry.space_group_name_H-M   'P 1'
#
loop_
_entity.id
_entity.type
_entity.pdbx_description
1 polymer ?
#
loop_
_entity_poly.entity_id
_entity_poly.type
_entity_poly.pdbx_seq_one_letter_code
_entity_poly.pdbx_strand_id
1 'polypeptide(L)'
;MANYNYDESGSMAATFVIAILAFILVPLTFAPLFKRRKDTNGCRCEPCIKARAEAAKAEGQIFTAKCTRRNVLIALGWVAFGGLAYFVSNTQNGSKLYDPYEILGIAIGTGEKEIKSHYKKLSKLYHPDKVKATANQTVEDIQNFFVDLTKAYKSLTDETIRKNWEEFGDPDGRQQMSMGIALPTWIIEGKNNIWVLGVYGVLFGGGLPLLVGRWWFGSRQLTKDGVNAKSATAFWKSVTEQSTVADALGMLSKAYQFECIPTASDKAEFARIEKEIQASKHVQFFVAVQKSAEASNVGQQRAITLLFAHLLRLNINSSALKKEQRRVVLHTPLLLNSQLNVASSRSWLVPSLSIMRLNAYLTQALLPLQAPAAQLPGIKGDEVPFNKPISAVVKDLEDASDARAADARKAVEKWGNVDVLDASFKVIDERQVTPSAIVHLVLKLRLTSPLSPADSTPIPDDSAKANDKEDYKFLTTIKDVEDMPDLKPSFAHAPYWPSSRKPSWWIVLADPKTQKLAAVQPMRIYDIPHVSELPASRPYRTYKIRFQAPPSVGVNPWRVYIVSDSFVGAEVSTPITLTVEEPTAAEEVEDDISDPEEDSLAGQMALMKGGKVKRVDYAAESDDESSTDDEGGAANDSSDSDSD
;
A
#
# COMPACT_ATOMS: atom_id res chain seq x y z
N MET A 1 46.59 -12.12 -13.66
CA MET A 1 45.42 -11.47 -13.03
C MET A 1 45.53 -9.98 -13.31
N ALA A 2 44.44 -9.21 -13.32
CA ALA A 2 44.55 -7.76 -13.40
C ALA A 2 45.13 -7.23 -12.08
N ASN A 3 46.24 -6.50 -12.14
CA ASN A 3 46.75 -5.79 -10.98
C ASN A 3 45.95 -4.49 -10.85
N TYR A 4 45.08 -4.44 -9.84
CA TYR A 4 44.33 -3.23 -9.51
C TYR A 4 45.23 -2.29 -8.69
N ASN A 5 45.29 -1.02 -9.09
CA ASN A 5 45.91 0.02 -8.30
C ASN A 5 44.88 0.54 -7.28
N TYR A 6 45.31 0.77 -6.04
CA TYR A 6 44.45 1.27 -4.96
C TYR A 6 44.72 2.76 -4.72
N ASP A 7 43.80 3.43 -4.05
CA ASP A 7 43.91 4.87 -3.80
C ASP A 7 44.84 5.16 -2.61
N GLU A 8 46.09 5.53 -2.92
CA GLU A 8 47.08 6.00 -1.95
C GLU A 8 46.75 7.41 -1.39
N SER A 9 46.02 8.23 -2.14
CA SER A 9 45.70 9.61 -1.78
C SER A 9 44.45 9.74 -0.89
N GLY A 10 43.55 8.76 -0.98
CA GLY A 10 42.23 8.78 -0.37
C GLY A 10 41.19 9.70 -1.05
N SER A 11 41.55 10.44 -2.11
CA SER A 11 40.63 11.40 -2.75
C SER A 11 39.56 10.70 -3.62
N MET A 12 39.91 9.60 -4.30
CA MET A 12 38.97 8.78 -5.07
C MET A 12 38.03 8.00 -4.14
N ALA A 13 38.56 7.48 -3.04
CA ALA A 13 37.77 6.83 -1.99
C ALA A 13 36.80 7.82 -1.31
N ALA A 14 37.25 9.02 -0.98
CA ALA A 14 36.42 10.04 -0.36
C ALA A 14 35.31 10.53 -1.31
N THR A 15 35.62 10.80 -2.59
CA THR A 15 34.61 11.18 -3.59
C THR A 15 33.56 10.08 -3.84
N PHE A 16 33.97 8.80 -3.86
CA PHE A 16 33.04 7.68 -3.94
C PHE A 16 32.09 7.61 -2.73
N VAL A 17 32.61 7.79 -1.51
CA VAL A 17 31.78 7.82 -0.29
C VAL A 17 30.85 9.05 -0.26
N ILE A 18 31.31 10.22 -0.73
CA ILE A 18 30.49 11.43 -0.90
C ILE A 18 29.30 11.16 -1.83
N ALA A 19 29.51 10.47 -2.95
CA ALA A 19 28.43 10.12 -3.89
C ALA A 19 27.38 9.19 -3.26
N ILE A 20 27.82 8.16 -2.54
CA ILE A 20 26.92 7.24 -1.80
C ILE A 20 26.14 7.99 -0.70
N LEU A 21 26.82 8.87 0.05
CA LEU A 21 26.18 9.69 1.08
C LEU A 21 25.14 10.63 0.47
N ALA A 22 25.42 11.29 -0.65
CA ALA A 22 24.44 12.13 -1.36
C ALA A 22 23.21 11.32 -1.79
N PHE A 23 23.41 10.17 -2.43
CA PHE A 23 22.33 9.29 -2.90
C PHE A 23 21.42 8.80 -1.77
N ILE A 24 21.96 8.60 -0.57
CA ILE A 24 21.18 8.18 0.61
C ILE A 24 20.53 9.39 1.33
N LEU A 25 21.28 10.48 1.53
CA LEU A 25 20.83 11.62 2.34
C LEU A 25 19.77 12.47 1.64
N VAL A 26 19.90 12.72 0.34
CA VAL A 26 18.99 13.60 -0.42
C VAL A 26 17.55 13.05 -0.43
N PRO A 27 17.28 11.77 -0.78
CA PRO A 27 15.93 11.22 -0.64
C PRO A 27 15.43 11.22 0.81
N LEU A 28 16.31 11.02 1.80
CA LEU A 28 15.93 10.98 3.21
C LEU A 28 15.56 12.35 3.81
N THR A 29 16.14 13.45 3.32
CA THR A 29 15.77 14.83 3.70
C THR A 29 14.52 15.33 2.98
N PHE A 30 14.32 14.99 1.71
CA PHE A 30 13.15 15.44 0.94
C PHE A 30 11.89 14.57 1.14
N ALA A 31 12.01 13.30 1.55
CA ALA A 31 10.88 12.43 1.87
C ALA A 31 9.77 13.03 2.77
N PRO A 32 10.06 13.80 3.85
CA PRO A 32 9.01 14.47 4.63
C PRO A 32 8.30 15.63 3.91
N LEU A 33 8.93 16.28 2.92
CA LEU A 33 8.33 17.38 2.15
C LEU A 33 7.28 16.86 1.15
N PHE A 34 7.51 15.70 0.55
CA PHE A 34 6.56 15.05 -0.37
C PHE A 34 5.36 14.37 0.33
N LYS A 35 5.22 14.50 1.66
CA LYS A 35 4.11 13.92 2.42
C LYS A 35 2.82 14.75 2.23
N ARG A 36 2.17 14.56 1.07
CA ARG A 36 0.89 15.20 0.69
C ARG A 36 -0.10 15.13 1.87
N ARG A 37 -0.61 16.30 2.28
CA ARG A 37 -1.57 16.45 3.38
C ARG A 37 -2.83 15.66 3.00
N LYS A 38 -3.21 14.66 3.82
CA LYS A 38 -4.43 13.87 3.56
C LYS A 38 -5.66 14.75 3.74
N ASP A 39 -6.57 14.71 2.78
CA ASP A 39 -7.81 15.49 2.82
C ASP A 39 -8.70 15.09 3.99
N THR A 40 -9.31 16.08 4.64
CA THR A 40 -10.09 15.91 5.88
C THR A 40 -11.57 15.66 5.59
N ASN A 41 -11.89 14.82 4.61
CA ASN A 41 -13.29 14.54 4.24
C ASN A 41 -13.96 13.63 5.29
N GLY A 42 -15.16 13.97 5.75
CA GLY A 42 -15.87 13.26 6.81
C GLY A 42 -16.71 14.17 7.70
N CYS A 43 -17.31 13.60 8.75
CA CYS A 43 -18.23 14.31 9.65
C CYS A 43 -17.63 15.62 10.22
N ARG A 44 -18.39 16.72 10.15
CA ARG A 44 -17.96 18.08 10.51
C ARG A 44 -18.42 18.55 11.90
N CYS A 45 -18.75 17.62 12.80
CA CYS A 45 -19.08 17.96 14.20
C CYS A 45 -17.86 18.55 14.95
N GLU A 46 -18.07 19.44 15.91
CA GLU A 46 -17.00 20.07 16.68
C GLU A 46 -16.19 19.03 17.51
N PRO A 47 -16.81 18.06 18.21
CA PRO A 47 -16.07 16.95 18.82
C PRO A 47 -15.23 16.16 17.81
N CYS A 48 -15.70 15.99 16.58
CA CYS A 48 -15.03 15.26 15.51
C CYS A 48 -13.78 16.01 15.03
N ILE A 49 -13.88 17.34 14.90
CA ILE A 49 -12.77 18.21 14.52
C ILE A 49 -11.71 18.22 15.63
N LYS A 50 -12.14 18.36 16.90
CA LYS A 50 -11.26 18.26 18.09
C LYS A 50 -10.54 16.91 18.17
N ALA A 51 -11.26 15.79 18.02
CA ALA A 51 -10.71 14.44 18.05
C ALA A 51 -9.69 14.20 16.92
N ARG A 52 -10.00 14.58 15.68
CA ARG A 52 -9.04 14.47 14.56
C ARG A 52 -7.83 15.38 14.75
N ALA A 53 -7.98 16.55 15.39
CA ALA A 53 -6.85 17.40 15.75
C ALA A 53 -5.95 16.79 16.85
N GLU A 54 -6.52 16.13 17.86
CA GLU A 54 -5.74 15.36 18.86
C GLU A 54 -5.05 14.13 18.22
N ALA A 55 -5.74 13.40 17.35
CA ALA A 55 -5.18 12.29 16.58
C ALA A 55 -3.98 12.76 15.73
N ALA A 56 -4.16 13.81 14.93
CA ALA A 56 -3.12 14.38 14.08
C ALA A 56 -1.95 14.98 14.88
N LYS A 57 -2.18 15.58 16.05
CA LYS A 57 -1.11 16.04 16.96
C LYS A 57 -0.26 14.90 17.52
N ALA A 58 -0.85 13.71 17.72
CA ALA A 58 -0.15 12.54 18.22
C ALA A 58 0.57 11.73 17.12
N GLU A 59 -0.06 11.59 15.96
CA GLU A 59 0.50 10.90 14.78
C GLU A 59 1.52 11.77 14.03
N GLY A 60 1.35 13.09 14.10
CA GLY A 60 2.17 14.11 13.44
C GLY A 60 3.42 14.56 14.21
N GLN A 61 3.86 13.87 15.27
CA GLN A 61 5.11 14.18 16.01
C GLN A 61 6.41 13.85 15.23
N ILE A 62 6.39 14.10 13.92
CA ILE A 62 7.56 14.06 13.02
C ILE A 62 8.37 15.36 13.16
N PHE A 63 7.69 16.49 13.39
CA PHE A 63 8.30 17.84 13.46
C PHE A 63 8.37 18.46 14.87
N THR A 64 7.81 17.81 15.90
CA THR A 64 8.17 18.18 17.28
C THR A 64 9.64 17.83 17.52
N ALA A 65 10.45 18.77 18.01
CA ALA A 65 11.90 18.66 18.16
C ALA A 65 12.38 17.69 19.26
N LYS A 66 11.89 16.44 19.22
CA LYS A 66 12.50 15.30 19.91
C LYS A 66 13.63 14.76 19.03
N CYS A 67 14.75 14.40 19.64
CA CYS A 67 15.93 13.88 18.96
C CYS A 67 15.71 12.42 18.47
N THR A 68 14.81 12.25 17.50
CA THR A 68 14.50 10.95 16.89
C THR A 68 15.75 10.43 16.19
N ARG A 69 16.15 9.18 16.49
CA ARG A 69 17.41 8.56 16.02
C ARG A 69 17.65 8.75 14.51
N ARG A 70 16.60 8.68 13.67
CA ARG A 70 16.66 8.97 12.23
C ARG A 70 17.19 10.38 11.92
N ASN A 71 16.70 11.40 12.61
CA ASN A 71 17.09 12.79 12.34
C ASN A 71 18.53 13.06 12.80
N VAL A 72 18.95 12.43 13.91
CA VAL A 72 20.35 12.45 14.37
C VAL A 72 21.27 11.80 13.34
N LEU A 73 20.90 10.63 12.81
CA LEU A 73 21.69 9.93 11.77
C LEU A 73 21.76 10.73 10.47
N ILE A 74 20.68 11.40 10.05
CA ILE A 74 20.71 12.30 8.88
C ILE A 74 21.63 13.49 9.14
N ALA A 75 21.56 14.14 10.30
CA ALA A 75 22.44 15.25 10.65
C ALA A 75 23.92 14.84 10.70
N LEU A 76 24.24 13.71 11.34
CA LEU A 76 25.58 13.14 11.37
C LEU A 76 26.09 12.78 9.96
N GLY A 77 25.21 12.28 9.09
CA GLY A 77 25.54 12.00 7.69
C GLY A 77 25.90 13.27 6.91
N TRP A 78 25.18 14.38 7.11
CA TRP A 78 25.54 15.68 6.51
C TRP A 78 26.82 16.28 7.07
N VAL A 79 27.11 16.08 8.36
CA VAL A 79 28.42 16.47 8.95
C VAL A 79 29.55 15.63 8.35
N ALA A 80 29.37 14.31 8.19
CA ALA A 80 30.35 13.45 7.53
C ALA A 80 30.56 13.81 6.06
N PHE A 81 29.47 14.10 5.33
CA PHE A 81 29.51 14.58 3.94
C PHE A 81 30.32 15.89 3.82
N GLY A 82 30.06 16.87 4.70
CA GLY A 82 30.82 18.13 4.72
C GLY A 82 32.30 17.94 5.09
N GLY A 83 32.59 17.07 6.06
CA GLY A 83 33.97 16.75 6.44
C GLY A 83 34.77 16.05 5.34
N LEU A 84 34.14 15.11 4.61
CA LEU A 84 34.76 14.46 3.45
C LEU A 84 34.93 15.43 2.28
N ALA A 85 33.95 16.30 2.00
CA ALA A 85 34.05 17.32 0.97
C ALA A 85 35.17 18.32 1.27
N TYR A 86 35.35 18.71 2.53
CA TYR A 86 36.49 19.54 2.98
C TYR A 86 37.83 18.81 2.81
N PHE A 87 37.91 17.52 3.14
CA PHE A 87 39.11 16.71 2.91
C PHE A 87 39.49 16.66 1.41
N VAL A 88 38.53 16.34 0.53
CA VAL A 88 38.75 16.33 -0.93
C VAL A 88 39.14 17.71 -1.48
N SER A 89 38.58 18.79 -0.92
CA SER A 89 38.94 20.16 -1.31
C SER A 89 40.37 20.57 -0.92
N ASN A 90 41.00 19.85 0.02
CA ASN A 90 42.36 20.11 0.49
C ASN A 90 43.41 19.15 -0.13
N THR A 91 42.99 18.01 -0.70
CA THR A 91 43.88 17.11 -1.44
C THR A 91 44.19 17.66 -2.84
N GLN A 92 45.46 17.89 -3.15
CA GLN A 92 45.89 18.25 -4.50
C GLN A 92 45.85 17.01 -5.41
N ASN A 93 44.91 16.96 -6.36
CA ASN A 93 44.84 15.89 -7.34
C ASN A 93 45.97 16.07 -8.37
N GLY A 94 46.91 15.12 -8.41
CA GLY A 94 48.13 15.20 -9.23
C GLY A 94 47.94 15.12 -10.75
N SER A 95 46.71 14.95 -11.24
CA SER A 95 46.39 14.85 -12.67
C SER A 95 46.41 16.23 -13.34
N LYS A 96 47.60 16.81 -13.51
CA LYS A 96 47.80 17.87 -14.51
C LYS A 96 47.64 17.26 -15.91
N LEU A 97 46.94 17.97 -16.80
CA LEU A 97 46.93 17.64 -18.22
C LEU A 97 48.32 17.94 -18.81
N TYR A 98 48.80 17.14 -19.76
CA TYR A 98 50.13 17.35 -20.35
C TYR A 98 50.10 18.51 -21.37
N ASP A 99 50.41 19.72 -20.91
CA ASP A 99 50.65 20.88 -21.78
C ASP A 99 52.16 21.15 -21.95
N PRO A 100 52.74 20.87 -23.13
CA PRO A 100 54.15 21.15 -23.40
C PRO A 100 54.48 22.65 -23.49
N TYR A 101 53.51 23.53 -23.73
CA TYR A 101 53.70 24.98 -23.69
C TYR A 101 53.78 25.49 -22.24
N GLU A 102 52.97 24.96 -21.31
CA GLU A 102 53.10 25.24 -19.86
C GLU A 102 54.47 24.78 -19.34
N ILE A 103 54.87 23.54 -19.65
CA ILE A 103 56.17 22.96 -19.21
C ILE A 103 57.37 23.77 -19.74
N LEU A 104 57.30 24.30 -20.96
CA LEU A 104 58.36 25.13 -21.55
C LEU A 104 58.23 26.64 -21.24
N GLY A 105 57.17 27.07 -20.55
CA GLY A 105 56.92 28.47 -20.19
C GLY A 105 56.77 29.42 -21.37
N ILE A 106 56.09 28.99 -22.44
CA ILE A 106 55.93 29.73 -23.71
C ILE A 106 54.47 29.83 -24.14
N ALA A 107 54.16 30.80 -25.00
CA ALA A 107 52.80 30.98 -25.53
C ALA A 107 52.45 29.92 -26.58
N ILE A 108 51.20 29.46 -26.56
CA ILE A 108 50.64 28.54 -27.57
C ILE A 108 50.77 29.19 -28.96
N GLY A 109 51.33 28.45 -29.92
CA GLY A 109 51.58 28.95 -31.29
C GLY A 109 52.91 29.68 -31.51
N THR A 110 53.81 29.70 -30.51
CA THR A 110 55.20 30.19 -30.67
C THR A 110 55.92 29.43 -31.81
N GLY A 111 56.68 30.12 -32.65
CA GLY A 111 57.35 29.50 -33.81
C GLY A 111 58.53 28.58 -33.43
N GLU A 112 58.73 27.48 -34.16
CA GLU A 112 59.75 26.46 -33.86
C GLU A 112 61.16 27.02 -33.58
N LYS A 113 61.59 28.06 -34.32
CA LYS A 113 62.91 28.68 -34.15
C LYS A 113 63.06 29.30 -32.75
N GLU A 114 61.98 29.85 -32.21
CA GLU A 114 61.91 30.45 -30.89
C GLU A 114 61.79 29.37 -29.81
N ILE A 115 60.97 28.32 -30.02
CA ILE A 115 60.93 27.12 -29.15
C ILE A 115 62.33 26.51 -29.01
N LYS A 116 63.03 26.28 -30.12
CA LYS A 116 64.40 25.77 -30.17
C LYS A 116 65.39 26.70 -29.45
N SER A 117 65.16 28.02 -29.48
CA SER A 117 65.96 28.99 -28.71
C SER A 117 65.64 28.97 -27.21
N HIS A 118 64.37 28.77 -26.81
CA HIS A 118 63.92 28.80 -25.42
C HIS A 118 64.36 27.53 -24.69
N TYR A 119 64.10 26.36 -25.29
CA TYR A 119 64.59 25.09 -24.80
C TYR A 119 66.12 25.08 -24.63
N LYS A 120 66.89 25.67 -25.57
CA LYS A 120 68.35 25.79 -25.46
C LYS A 120 68.83 26.72 -24.32
N LYS A 121 67.99 27.66 -23.86
CA LYS A 121 68.24 28.45 -22.63
C LYS A 121 67.92 27.61 -21.38
N LEU A 122 66.73 27.01 -21.33
CA LEU A 122 66.26 26.22 -20.19
C LEU A 122 67.12 24.97 -19.93
N SER A 123 67.42 24.18 -20.95
CA SER A 123 68.28 22.98 -20.84
C SER A 123 69.73 23.29 -20.43
N LYS A 124 70.22 24.52 -20.67
CA LYS A 124 71.54 24.98 -20.16
C LYS A 124 71.49 25.36 -18.67
N LEU A 125 70.34 25.82 -18.19
CA LEU A 125 70.08 26.21 -16.80
C LEU A 125 69.76 25.00 -15.91
N TYR A 126 68.89 24.11 -16.38
CA TYR A 126 68.38 22.94 -15.67
C TYR A 126 69.09 21.62 -16.04
N HIS A 127 70.34 21.67 -16.51
CA HIS A 127 71.11 20.46 -16.81
C HIS A 127 71.42 19.68 -15.52
N PRO A 128 71.22 18.34 -15.47
CA PRO A 128 71.40 17.57 -14.23
C PRO A 128 72.81 17.73 -13.62
N ASP A 129 73.86 17.77 -14.44
CA ASP A 129 75.25 17.96 -13.95
C ASP A 129 75.54 19.36 -13.35
N LYS A 130 74.62 20.33 -13.49
CA LYS A 130 74.84 21.74 -13.13
C LYS A 130 73.96 22.21 -11.98
N VAL A 131 72.76 21.64 -11.85
CA VAL A 131 71.87 21.93 -10.72
C VAL A 131 72.26 21.02 -9.56
N LYS A 132 72.80 21.58 -8.49
CA LYS A 132 72.99 20.85 -7.23
C LYS A 132 71.67 20.79 -6.48
N ALA A 133 71.35 19.63 -5.91
CA ALA A 133 70.15 19.43 -5.10
C ALA A 133 70.07 20.44 -3.95
N THR A 134 69.06 21.31 -3.99
CA THR A 134 68.65 22.17 -2.88
C THR A 134 67.96 21.32 -1.81
N ALA A 135 67.95 21.76 -0.54
CA ALA A 135 67.46 20.95 0.60
C ALA A 135 66.00 20.43 0.51
N ASN A 136 65.20 20.94 -0.44
CA ASN A 136 63.80 20.57 -0.67
C ASN A 136 63.57 19.86 -2.02
N GLN A 137 64.62 19.44 -2.73
CA GLN A 137 64.54 18.76 -4.03
C GLN A 137 65.54 17.59 -4.08
N THR A 138 65.08 16.43 -4.52
CA THR A 138 65.94 15.25 -4.73
C THR A 138 66.73 15.37 -6.04
N VAL A 139 67.73 14.50 -6.20
CA VAL A 139 68.43 14.35 -7.49
C VAL A 139 67.49 13.79 -8.56
N GLU A 140 66.49 12.99 -8.15
CA GLU A 140 65.49 12.39 -9.03
C GLU A 140 64.51 13.44 -9.55
N ASP A 141 64.06 14.40 -8.72
CA ASP A 141 63.20 15.52 -9.16
C ASP A 141 63.87 16.37 -10.25
N ILE A 142 65.18 16.61 -10.13
CA ILE A 142 65.97 17.38 -11.11
C ILE A 142 66.07 16.60 -12.44
N GLN A 143 66.23 15.27 -12.37
CA GLN A 143 66.25 14.42 -13.56
C GLN A 143 64.87 14.34 -14.22
N ASN A 144 63.81 14.16 -13.44
CA ASN A 144 62.42 14.12 -13.92
C ASN A 144 62.02 15.43 -14.60
N PHE A 145 62.31 16.58 -13.98
CA PHE A 145 62.07 17.89 -14.59
C PHE A 145 62.83 18.09 -15.91
N PHE A 146 64.06 17.58 -16.02
CA PHE A 146 64.80 17.60 -17.28
C PHE A 146 64.21 16.64 -18.33
N VAL A 147 63.73 15.46 -17.92
CA VAL A 147 62.99 14.53 -18.78
C VAL A 147 61.72 15.20 -19.32
N ASP A 148 60.90 15.81 -18.48
CA ASP A 148 59.67 16.51 -18.90
C ASP A 148 59.97 17.70 -19.82
N LEU A 149 61.01 18.49 -19.52
CA LEU A 149 61.50 19.55 -20.41
C LEU A 149 61.90 19.01 -21.79
N THR A 150 62.57 17.85 -21.85
CA THR A 150 62.96 17.21 -23.12
C THR A 150 61.77 16.59 -23.85
N LYS A 151 60.79 16.00 -23.14
CA LYS A 151 59.54 15.50 -23.72
C LYS A 151 58.72 16.64 -24.31
N ALA A 152 58.59 17.76 -23.59
CA ALA A 152 57.81 18.92 -24.04
C ALA A 152 58.43 19.52 -25.31
N TYR A 153 59.75 19.70 -25.33
CA TYR A 153 60.47 20.12 -26.55
C TYR A 153 60.27 19.14 -27.72
N LYS A 154 60.35 17.83 -27.49
CA LYS A 154 60.09 16.81 -28.52
C LYS A 154 58.67 16.88 -29.06
N SER A 155 57.66 16.96 -28.19
CA SER A 155 56.25 17.03 -28.61
C SER A 155 55.92 18.24 -29.48
N LEU A 156 56.70 19.33 -29.39
CA LEU A 156 56.53 20.51 -30.24
C LEU A 156 57.47 20.55 -31.47
N THR A 157 58.38 19.58 -31.65
CA THR A 157 59.38 19.60 -32.72
C THR A 157 59.54 18.30 -33.52
N ASP A 158 58.93 17.20 -33.08
CA ASP A 158 58.86 15.93 -33.79
C ASP A 158 57.41 15.68 -34.24
N GLU A 159 57.18 15.51 -35.55
CA GLU A 159 55.83 15.31 -36.09
C GLU A 159 55.14 14.05 -35.56
N THR A 160 55.89 13.01 -35.18
CA THR A 160 55.31 11.75 -34.69
C THR A 160 54.80 11.91 -33.24
N ILE A 161 55.61 12.55 -32.40
CA ILE A 161 55.28 12.81 -30.99
C ILE A 161 54.21 13.90 -30.91
N ARG A 162 54.22 14.89 -31.82
CA ARG A 162 53.14 15.89 -31.90
C ARG A 162 51.80 15.25 -32.30
N LYS A 163 51.78 14.32 -33.26
CA LYS A 163 50.57 13.57 -33.63
C LYS A 163 50.07 12.68 -32.49
N ASN A 164 50.95 12.02 -31.74
CA ASN A 164 50.58 11.27 -30.55
C ASN A 164 49.89 12.17 -29.50
N TRP A 165 50.43 13.37 -29.27
CA TRP A 165 49.84 14.35 -28.36
C TRP A 165 48.53 14.95 -28.90
N GLU A 166 48.43 15.21 -30.21
CA GLU A 166 47.20 15.65 -30.89
C GLU A 166 46.08 14.59 -30.86
N GLU A 167 46.39 13.28 -30.95
CA GLU A 167 45.39 12.19 -30.94
C GLU A 167 45.07 11.65 -29.53
N PHE A 168 46.04 11.64 -28.61
CA PHE A 168 45.92 10.98 -27.29
C PHE A 168 46.15 11.88 -26.07
N GLY A 169 46.53 13.14 -26.26
CA GLY A 169 46.82 14.09 -25.17
C GLY A 169 48.20 13.92 -24.52
N ASP A 170 48.99 12.93 -24.92
CA ASP A 170 50.30 12.59 -24.34
C ASP A 170 51.37 12.28 -25.40
N PRO A 171 52.64 12.63 -25.17
CA PRO A 171 53.71 12.47 -26.16
C PRO A 171 54.07 11.00 -26.43
N ASP A 172 53.95 10.15 -25.41
CA ASP A 172 54.28 8.72 -25.49
C ASP A 172 53.15 7.87 -26.11
N GLY A 173 52.03 8.51 -26.51
CA GLY A 173 50.90 7.87 -27.20
C GLY A 173 49.85 7.26 -26.27
N ARG A 174 49.17 6.20 -26.73
CA ARG A 174 48.09 5.53 -25.96
C ARG A 174 48.62 4.92 -24.66
N GLN A 175 48.40 5.62 -23.55
CA GLN A 175 48.69 5.09 -22.21
C GLN A 175 47.91 3.79 -21.94
N GLN A 176 48.49 2.89 -21.14
CA GLN A 176 47.78 1.70 -20.67
C GLN A 176 46.77 2.10 -19.59
N MET A 177 45.48 1.86 -19.84
CA MET A 177 44.39 2.14 -18.89
C MET A 177 44.53 1.29 -17.62
N SER A 178 45.23 1.81 -16.60
CA SER A 178 45.33 1.13 -15.30
C SER A 178 43.99 1.17 -14.58
N MET A 179 43.47 -0.01 -14.20
CA MET A 179 42.18 -0.12 -13.54
C MET A 179 42.33 0.16 -12.04
N GLY A 180 42.05 1.40 -11.64
CA GLY A 180 42.05 1.82 -10.25
C GLY A 180 40.78 1.35 -9.50
N ILE A 181 40.93 0.95 -8.24
CA ILE A 181 39.82 0.74 -7.30
C ILE A 181 39.83 1.87 -6.27
N ALA A 182 38.69 2.55 -6.10
CA ALA A 182 38.48 3.63 -5.12
C ALA A 182 38.37 3.11 -3.65
N LEU A 183 39.23 2.17 -3.27
CA LEU A 183 39.43 1.71 -1.90
C LEU A 183 40.82 2.18 -1.42
N PRO A 184 40.94 2.74 -0.20
CA PRO A 184 42.23 3.12 0.35
C PRO A 184 43.18 1.92 0.56
N THR A 185 44.46 2.12 0.27
CA THR A 185 45.53 1.11 0.48
C THR A 185 45.56 0.52 1.89
N TRP A 186 45.37 1.36 2.91
CA TRP A 186 45.49 0.98 4.33
C TRP A 186 44.52 -0.14 4.77
N ILE A 187 43.44 -0.40 4.02
CA ILE A 187 42.49 -1.49 4.28
C ILE A 187 43.11 -2.85 3.91
N ILE A 188 43.97 -2.88 2.90
CA ILE A 188 44.46 -4.09 2.21
C ILE A 188 45.92 -4.40 2.59
N GLU A 189 46.68 -3.37 3.00
CA GLU A 189 48.02 -3.52 3.60
C GLU A 189 48.07 -4.62 4.67
N GLY A 190 49.11 -5.46 4.60
CA GLY A 190 49.20 -6.71 5.37
C GLY A 190 49.15 -6.57 6.90
N LYS A 191 49.36 -5.37 7.44
CA LYS A 191 49.18 -5.07 8.88
C LYS A 191 47.71 -5.04 9.30
N ASN A 192 46.84 -4.48 8.45
CA ASN A 192 45.43 -4.22 8.78
C ASN A 192 44.48 -5.27 8.21
N ASN A 193 44.87 -5.95 7.12
CA ASN A 193 44.08 -6.99 6.45
C ASN A 193 43.51 -8.04 7.43
N ILE A 194 44.32 -8.53 8.37
CA ILE A 194 43.92 -9.48 9.42
C ILE A 194 42.80 -8.91 10.32
N TRP A 195 42.86 -7.61 10.66
CA TRP A 195 41.84 -6.95 11.47
C TRP A 195 40.55 -6.72 10.67
N VAL A 196 40.66 -6.32 9.40
CA VAL A 196 39.51 -6.17 8.48
C VAL A 196 38.81 -7.51 8.27
N LEU A 197 39.55 -8.59 8.05
CA LEU A 197 39.02 -9.95 7.90
C LEU A 197 38.38 -10.45 9.22
N GLY A 198 38.98 -10.11 10.37
CA GLY A 198 38.41 -10.40 11.69
C GLY A 198 37.07 -9.67 11.93
N VAL A 199 37.00 -8.38 11.62
CA VAL A 199 35.77 -7.58 11.70
C VAL A 199 34.70 -8.12 10.74
N TYR A 200 35.08 -8.47 9.51
CA TYR A 200 34.18 -9.12 8.54
C TYR A 200 33.64 -10.46 9.09
N GLY A 201 34.52 -11.31 9.64
CA GLY A 201 34.14 -12.57 10.26
C GLY A 201 33.20 -12.42 11.45
N VAL A 202 33.40 -11.42 12.31
CA VAL A 202 32.48 -11.11 13.41
C VAL A 202 31.14 -10.56 12.90
N LEU A 203 31.15 -9.71 11.88
CA LEU A 203 29.94 -9.09 11.32
C LEU A 203 29.06 -10.11 10.60
N PHE A 204 29.63 -10.95 9.74
CA PHE A 204 28.88 -11.97 8.98
C PHE A 204 28.70 -13.29 9.73
N GLY A 205 29.65 -13.72 10.55
CA GLY A 205 29.56 -14.96 11.33
C GLY A 205 28.83 -14.82 12.67
N GLY A 206 28.85 -13.64 13.28
CA GLY A 206 28.14 -13.36 14.54
C GLY A 206 26.96 -12.40 14.36
N GLY A 207 27.22 -11.21 13.79
CA GLY A 207 26.24 -10.14 13.65
C GLY A 207 25.01 -10.55 12.82
N LEU A 208 25.23 -11.12 11.63
CA LEU A 208 24.15 -11.53 10.73
C LEU A 208 23.29 -12.67 11.34
N PRO A 209 23.84 -13.78 11.87
CA PRO A 209 23.05 -14.80 12.57
C PRO A 209 22.29 -14.27 13.78
N LEU A 210 22.85 -13.33 14.56
CA LEU A 210 22.12 -12.71 15.68
C LEU A 210 20.97 -11.81 15.20
N LEU A 211 21.16 -11.05 14.12
CA LEU A 211 20.11 -10.22 13.52
C LEU A 211 19.00 -11.07 12.89
N VAL A 212 19.36 -12.05 12.06
CA VAL A 212 18.41 -12.99 11.42
C VAL A 212 17.70 -13.83 12.47
N GLY A 213 18.42 -14.35 13.47
CA GLY A 213 17.82 -15.08 14.59
C GLY A 213 16.83 -14.24 15.39
N ARG A 214 17.19 -12.99 15.75
CA ARG A 214 16.27 -12.10 16.48
C ARG A 214 15.05 -11.69 15.65
N TRP A 215 15.21 -11.50 14.34
CA TRP A 215 14.09 -11.28 13.42
C TRP A 215 13.20 -12.53 13.32
N TRP A 216 13.78 -13.70 13.07
CA TRP A 216 13.06 -14.97 12.92
C TRP A 216 12.28 -15.35 14.18
N PHE A 217 12.93 -15.35 15.35
CA PHE A 217 12.24 -15.66 16.62
C PHE A 217 11.23 -14.58 17.03
N GLY A 218 11.39 -13.32 16.58
CA GLY A 218 10.36 -12.29 16.71
C GLY A 218 9.16 -12.57 15.81
N SER A 219 9.40 -12.79 14.51
CA SER A 219 8.36 -13.01 13.51
C SER A 219 7.58 -14.31 13.75
N ARG A 220 8.24 -15.38 14.19
CA ARG A 220 7.62 -16.68 14.50
C ARG A 220 6.68 -16.64 15.72
N GLN A 221 6.69 -15.56 16.51
CA GLN A 221 5.72 -15.36 17.59
C GLN A 221 4.41 -14.72 17.11
N LEU A 222 4.36 -14.18 15.89
CA LEU A 222 3.18 -13.55 15.31
C LEU A 222 2.49 -14.48 14.30
N THR A 223 1.16 -14.42 14.27
CA THR A 223 0.35 -15.05 13.24
C THR A 223 0.33 -14.22 11.95
N LYS A 224 -0.28 -14.76 10.88
CA LYS A 224 -0.56 -14.03 9.64
C LYS A 224 -1.34 -12.72 9.87
N ASP A 225 -2.14 -12.66 10.94
CA ASP A 225 -2.94 -11.50 11.33
C ASP A 225 -2.15 -10.42 12.10
N GLY A 226 -0.87 -10.68 12.42
CA GLY A 226 -0.03 -9.80 13.25
C GLY A 226 -0.29 -9.90 14.76
N VAL A 227 -1.01 -10.93 15.20
CA VAL A 227 -1.37 -11.22 16.60
C VAL A 227 -0.41 -12.23 17.20
N ASN A 228 -0.12 -12.19 18.51
CA ASN A 228 0.73 -13.19 19.15
C ASN A 228 0.08 -14.60 19.07
N ALA A 229 0.84 -15.62 18.70
CA ALA A 229 0.35 -17.00 18.59
C ALA A 229 -0.30 -17.52 19.90
N LYS A 230 0.14 -17.02 21.06
CA LYS A 230 -0.48 -17.31 22.36
C LYS A 230 -1.88 -16.70 22.51
N SER A 231 -2.08 -15.47 22.03
CA SER A 231 -3.39 -14.79 21.98
C SER A 231 -4.36 -15.52 21.06
N ALA A 232 -3.91 -15.89 19.86
CA ALA A 232 -4.72 -16.68 18.92
C ALA A 232 -5.08 -18.07 19.49
N THR A 233 -4.16 -18.71 20.21
CA THR A 233 -4.43 -19.97 20.94
C THR A 233 -5.45 -19.78 22.07
N ALA A 234 -5.41 -18.64 22.77
CA ALA A 234 -6.41 -18.31 23.80
C ALA A 234 -7.80 -18.11 23.17
N PHE A 235 -7.92 -17.37 22.06
CA PHE A 235 -9.17 -17.25 21.30
C PHE A 235 -9.69 -18.62 20.86
N TRP A 236 -8.85 -19.46 20.23
CA TRP A 236 -9.24 -20.80 19.79
C TRP A 236 -9.84 -21.66 20.91
N LYS A 237 -9.30 -21.56 22.13
CA LYS A 237 -9.78 -22.32 23.29
C LYS A 237 -11.02 -21.72 23.98
N SER A 238 -11.38 -20.47 23.69
CA SER A 238 -12.44 -19.75 24.41
C SER A 238 -13.65 -19.33 23.58
N VAL A 239 -13.55 -19.26 22.24
CA VAL A 239 -14.73 -19.04 21.38
C VAL A 239 -15.64 -20.28 21.43
N THR A 240 -16.93 -20.04 21.66
CA THR A 240 -18.04 -21.01 21.61
C THR A 240 -19.12 -20.59 20.61
N GLU A 241 -19.96 -21.52 20.18
CA GLU A 241 -21.03 -21.28 19.18
C GLU A 241 -22.06 -20.23 19.63
N GLN A 242 -22.26 -20.07 20.93
CA GLN A 242 -23.18 -19.09 21.54
C GLN A 242 -22.45 -17.89 22.17
N SER A 243 -21.14 -17.70 21.93
CA SER A 243 -20.36 -16.61 22.52
C SER A 243 -20.94 -15.23 22.18
N THR A 244 -21.25 -14.46 23.21
CA THR A 244 -21.91 -13.15 23.11
C THR A 244 -20.91 -11.99 22.94
N VAL A 245 -21.42 -10.76 22.85
CA VAL A 245 -20.58 -9.54 22.89
C VAL A 245 -19.83 -9.40 24.22
N ALA A 246 -20.38 -9.92 25.34
CA ALA A 246 -19.68 -9.96 26.63
C ALA A 246 -18.49 -10.92 26.57
N ASP A 247 -18.70 -12.12 26.02
CA ASP A 247 -17.65 -13.12 25.88
C ASP A 247 -16.58 -12.68 24.90
N ALA A 248 -16.94 -11.99 23.82
CA ALA A 248 -15.97 -11.42 22.90
C ALA A 248 -15.07 -10.37 23.58
N LEU A 249 -15.63 -9.52 24.46
CA LEU A 249 -14.83 -8.58 25.26
C LEU A 249 -13.99 -9.28 26.35
N GLY A 250 -14.50 -10.38 26.92
CA GLY A 250 -13.75 -11.25 27.84
C GLY A 250 -12.56 -11.95 27.16
N MET A 251 -12.77 -12.55 26.00
CA MET A 251 -11.73 -13.16 25.17
C MET A 251 -10.67 -12.13 24.74
N LEU A 252 -11.10 -10.97 24.24
CA LEU A 252 -10.22 -9.85 23.88
C LEU A 252 -9.30 -9.46 25.06
N SER A 253 -9.79 -9.53 26.30
CA SER A 253 -8.98 -9.25 27.48
C SER A 253 -7.90 -10.31 27.77
N LYS A 254 -8.19 -11.60 27.54
CA LYS A 254 -7.22 -12.70 27.74
C LYS A 254 -5.97 -12.50 26.89
N ALA A 255 -6.13 -12.03 25.65
CA ALA A 255 -5.02 -11.72 24.74
C ALA A 255 -4.08 -10.61 25.23
N TYR A 256 -4.57 -9.59 25.94
CA TYR A 256 -3.71 -8.49 26.41
C TYR A 256 -2.61 -8.93 27.39
N GLN A 257 -2.71 -10.12 27.98
CA GLN A 257 -1.62 -10.77 28.72
C GLN A 257 -0.33 -10.93 27.88
N PHE A 258 -0.45 -11.06 26.55
CA PHE A 258 0.67 -11.32 25.63
C PHE A 258 1.02 -10.13 24.71
N GLU A 259 0.05 -9.25 24.41
CA GLU A 259 0.23 -8.13 23.47
C GLU A 259 0.70 -6.81 24.12
N CYS A 260 0.21 -6.51 25.32
CA CYS A 260 0.47 -5.24 26.00
C CYS A 260 0.85 -5.48 27.46
N ILE A 261 2.15 -5.57 27.71
CA ILE A 261 2.71 -5.42 29.05
C ILE A 261 2.24 -4.06 29.60
N PRO A 262 1.42 -4.01 30.67
CA PRO A 262 0.93 -2.75 31.21
C PRO A 262 2.06 -1.97 31.85
N THR A 263 2.03 -0.66 31.74
CA THR A 263 3.01 0.20 32.41
C THR A 263 2.41 0.66 33.72
N ALA A 264 3.11 0.47 34.85
CA ALA A 264 2.56 0.65 36.20
C ALA A 264 2.38 2.12 36.63
N SER A 265 1.69 2.93 35.82
CA SER A 265 1.39 4.33 36.09
C SER A 265 0.16 4.51 36.97
N ASP A 266 0.22 5.50 37.86
CA ASP A 266 -0.94 6.17 38.48
C ASP A 266 -1.97 5.25 39.14
N LYS A 267 -1.49 4.35 40.03
CA LYS A 267 -2.32 3.42 40.81
C LYS A 267 -3.53 4.09 41.48
N ALA A 268 -3.39 5.32 41.95
CA ALA A 268 -4.46 6.07 42.61
C ALA A 268 -5.60 6.49 41.66
N GLU A 269 -5.30 6.93 40.44
CA GLU A 269 -6.35 7.24 39.45
C GLU A 269 -6.97 5.96 38.89
N PHE A 270 -6.19 4.90 38.68
CA PHE A 270 -6.73 3.60 38.29
C PHE A 270 -7.76 3.09 39.31
N ALA A 271 -7.47 3.18 40.61
CA ALA A 271 -8.40 2.83 41.68
C ALA A 271 -9.62 3.77 41.80
N ARG A 272 -9.54 5.00 41.28
CA ARG A 272 -10.70 5.91 41.16
C ARG A 272 -11.65 5.42 40.06
N ILE A 273 -11.08 5.15 38.87
CA ILE A 273 -11.80 4.64 37.70
C ILE A 273 -12.47 3.29 38.00
N GLU A 274 -11.79 2.40 38.71
CA GLU A 274 -12.37 1.11 39.11
C GLU A 274 -13.60 1.28 40.03
N LYS A 275 -13.56 2.24 40.98
CA LYS A 275 -14.71 2.59 41.83
C LYS A 275 -15.85 3.24 41.04
N GLU A 276 -15.54 4.11 40.08
CA GLU A 276 -16.53 4.71 39.18
C GLU A 276 -17.26 3.63 38.34
N ILE A 277 -16.52 2.62 37.86
CA ILE A 277 -17.11 1.48 37.13
C ILE A 277 -17.98 0.61 38.05
N GLN A 278 -17.51 0.31 39.27
CA GLN A 278 -18.28 -0.45 40.26
C GLN A 278 -19.57 0.27 40.71
N ALA A 279 -19.57 1.61 40.76
CA ALA A 279 -20.74 2.42 41.05
C ALA A 279 -21.69 2.61 39.84
N SER A 280 -21.30 2.19 38.64
CA SER A 280 -22.12 2.36 37.43
C SER A 280 -23.27 1.35 37.37
N LYS A 281 -24.40 1.75 36.76
CA LYS A 281 -25.55 0.85 36.49
C LYS A 281 -25.16 -0.41 35.70
N HIS A 282 -24.07 -0.35 34.93
CA HIS A 282 -23.60 -1.41 34.06
C HIS A 282 -22.58 -2.36 34.73
N VAL A 283 -22.38 -2.26 36.06
CA VAL A 283 -21.47 -3.14 36.82
C VAL A 283 -21.74 -4.64 36.61
N GLN A 284 -22.99 -5.04 36.35
CA GLN A 284 -23.32 -6.44 36.03
C GLN A 284 -22.63 -6.93 34.74
N PHE A 285 -22.56 -6.09 33.70
CA PHE A 285 -21.88 -6.39 32.44
C PHE A 285 -20.35 -6.42 32.64
N PHE A 286 -19.80 -5.53 33.47
CA PHE A 286 -18.39 -5.56 33.87
C PHE A 286 -18.02 -6.86 34.59
N VAL A 287 -18.82 -7.28 35.58
CA VAL A 287 -18.61 -8.54 36.31
C VAL A 287 -18.78 -9.77 35.40
N ALA A 288 -19.71 -9.75 34.45
CA ALA A 288 -19.86 -10.82 33.45
C ALA A 288 -18.60 -10.96 32.58
N VAL A 289 -18.06 -9.84 32.07
CA VAL A 289 -16.81 -9.82 31.31
C VAL A 289 -15.62 -10.29 32.16
N GLN A 290 -15.49 -9.84 33.41
CA GLN A 290 -14.41 -10.28 34.31
C GLN A 290 -14.46 -11.79 34.58
N LYS A 291 -15.65 -12.39 34.70
CA LYS A 291 -15.83 -13.85 34.83
C LYS A 291 -15.41 -14.58 33.55
N SER A 292 -15.94 -14.17 32.39
CA SER A 292 -15.60 -14.77 31.08
C SER A 292 -14.09 -14.61 30.77
N ALA A 293 -13.45 -13.55 31.27
CA ALA A 293 -12.03 -13.27 31.16
C ALA A 293 -11.10 -14.15 32.05
N GLU A 294 -11.61 -14.85 33.08
CA GLU A 294 -10.77 -15.55 34.08
C GLU A 294 -9.63 -14.65 34.63
N ALA A 295 -9.95 -13.37 34.89
CA ALA A 295 -9.00 -12.27 34.98
C ALA A 295 -8.07 -12.34 36.23
N SER A 296 -7.09 -13.23 36.16
CA SER A 296 -6.10 -13.54 37.19
C SER A 296 -4.82 -12.70 37.07
N ASN A 297 -4.49 -12.21 35.86
CA ASN A 297 -3.31 -11.39 35.64
C ASN A 297 -3.66 -9.91 35.75
N VAL A 298 -2.83 -9.15 36.48
CA VAL A 298 -2.96 -7.69 36.65
C VAL A 298 -3.11 -6.96 35.31
N GLY A 299 -2.46 -7.44 34.24
CA GLY A 299 -2.57 -6.86 32.91
C GLY A 299 -3.89 -7.12 32.19
N GLN A 300 -4.52 -8.28 32.41
CA GLN A 300 -5.86 -8.57 31.89
C GLN A 300 -6.88 -7.65 32.59
N GLN A 301 -6.84 -7.61 33.93
CA GLN A 301 -7.68 -6.71 34.74
C GLN A 301 -7.53 -5.24 34.30
N ARG A 302 -6.29 -4.74 34.19
CA ARG A 302 -6.00 -3.37 33.76
C ARG A 302 -6.49 -3.06 32.34
N ALA A 303 -6.37 -4.00 31.41
CA ALA A 303 -6.93 -3.85 30.06
C ALA A 303 -8.47 -3.80 30.07
N ILE A 304 -9.15 -4.65 30.84
CA ILE A 304 -10.62 -4.63 30.98
C ILE A 304 -11.06 -3.28 31.55
N THR A 305 -10.49 -2.84 32.67
CA THR A 305 -10.85 -1.58 33.34
C THR A 305 -10.63 -0.37 32.42
N LEU A 306 -9.56 -0.33 31.61
CA LEU A 306 -9.31 0.75 30.65
C LEU A 306 -10.26 0.72 29.44
N LEU A 307 -10.63 -0.48 28.95
CA LEU A 307 -11.65 -0.64 27.91
C LEU A 307 -13.04 -0.24 28.42
N PHE A 308 -13.41 -0.61 29.64
CA PHE A 308 -14.67 -0.19 30.26
C PHE A 308 -14.72 1.31 30.53
N ALA A 309 -13.63 1.91 31.00
CA ALA A 309 -13.53 3.37 31.13
C ALA A 309 -13.71 4.09 29.78
N HIS A 310 -13.25 3.49 28.67
CA HIS A 310 -13.51 3.99 27.32
C HIS A 310 -14.98 3.84 26.93
N LEU A 311 -15.57 2.65 27.08
CA LEU A 311 -16.99 2.38 26.76
C LEU A 311 -17.99 3.22 27.60
N LEU A 312 -17.62 3.57 28.84
CA LEU A 312 -18.38 4.45 29.73
C LEU A 312 -18.06 5.95 29.55
N ARG A 313 -17.13 6.30 28.65
CA ARG A 313 -16.69 7.69 28.37
C ARG A 313 -16.17 8.42 29.62
N LEU A 314 -15.50 7.71 30.53
CA LEU A 314 -14.95 8.27 31.77
C LEU A 314 -13.73 9.17 31.50
N ASN A 315 -13.61 10.27 32.26
CA ASN A 315 -12.52 11.22 32.12
C ASN A 315 -11.24 10.72 32.84
N ILE A 316 -10.14 10.61 32.09
CA ILE A 316 -8.82 10.24 32.60
C ILE A 316 -7.92 11.48 32.59
N ASN A 317 -7.41 11.86 33.77
CA ASN A 317 -6.62 13.07 33.96
C ASN A 317 -5.12 12.81 33.70
N SER A 318 -4.61 11.61 34.02
CA SER A 318 -3.22 11.25 33.76
C SER A 318 -2.93 11.15 32.26
N SER A 319 -1.96 11.95 31.81
CA SER A 319 -1.37 11.87 30.48
C SER A 319 -0.69 10.52 30.21
N ALA A 320 -0.30 9.75 31.23
CA ALA A 320 0.25 8.41 31.06
C ALA A 320 -0.87 7.38 30.89
N LEU A 321 -1.91 7.43 31.73
CA LEU A 321 -3.04 6.50 31.65
C LEU A 321 -3.88 6.72 30.37
N LYS A 322 -4.07 7.97 29.90
CA LYS A 322 -4.69 8.27 28.59
C LYS A 322 -3.87 7.70 27.41
N LYS A 323 -2.54 7.61 27.52
CA LYS A 323 -1.68 6.95 26.50
C LYS A 323 -1.80 5.42 26.54
N GLU A 324 -1.89 4.84 27.73
CA GLU A 324 -2.08 3.40 27.91
C GLU A 324 -3.45 2.96 27.36
N GLN A 325 -4.53 3.67 27.73
CA GLN A 325 -5.86 3.46 27.17
C GLN A 325 -5.85 3.60 25.64
N ARG A 326 -5.23 4.66 25.08
CA ARG A 326 -5.07 4.83 23.64
C ARG A 326 -4.36 3.64 22.97
N ARG A 327 -3.29 3.10 23.58
CA ARG A 327 -2.60 1.92 23.05
C ARG A 327 -3.49 0.68 23.06
N VAL A 328 -4.22 0.43 24.15
CA VAL A 328 -5.16 -0.69 24.28
C VAL A 328 -6.29 -0.55 23.24
N VAL A 329 -6.98 0.58 23.20
CA VAL A 329 -8.10 0.82 22.26
C VAL A 329 -7.69 0.70 20.80
N LEU A 330 -6.53 1.25 20.40
CA LEU A 330 -6.06 1.13 19.01
C LEU A 330 -5.61 -0.29 18.62
N HIS A 331 -5.38 -1.19 19.59
CA HIS A 331 -5.02 -2.58 19.35
C HIS A 331 -6.25 -3.51 19.19
N THR A 332 -7.45 -3.07 19.61
CA THR A 332 -8.66 -3.92 19.55
C THR A 332 -9.02 -4.42 18.15
N PRO A 333 -8.91 -3.65 17.04
CA PRO A 333 -9.40 -4.14 15.74
C PRO A 333 -8.55 -5.27 15.19
N LEU A 334 -7.23 -5.27 15.47
CA LEU A 334 -6.31 -6.34 15.08
C LEU A 334 -6.64 -7.65 15.82
N LEU A 335 -6.90 -7.56 17.13
CA LEU A 335 -7.31 -8.72 17.93
C LEU A 335 -8.71 -9.25 17.57
N LEU A 336 -9.68 -8.35 17.35
CA LEU A 336 -11.03 -8.72 16.95
C LEU A 336 -11.07 -9.34 15.55
N ASN A 337 -10.23 -8.90 14.61
CA ASN A 337 -10.09 -9.59 13.31
C ASN A 337 -9.58 -11.02 13.48
N SER A 338 -8.58 -11.27 14.33
CA SER A 338 -8.07 -12.63 14.55
C SER A 338 -9.08 -13.51 15.32
N GLN A 339 -9.84 -12.93 16.25
CA GLN A 339 -10.96 -13.62 16.91
C GLN A 339 -12.10 -13.94 15.92
N LEU A 340 -12.39 -13.05 14.97
CA LEU A 340 -13.34 -13.28 13.88
C LEU A 340 -12.87 -14.39 12.94
N ASN A 341 -11.58 -14.43 12.59
CA ASN A 341 -11.00 -15.52 11.81
C ASN A 341 -11.19 -16.88 12.53
N VAL A 342 -10.99 -16.92 13.86
CA VAL A 342 -11.27 -18.12 14.68
C VAL A 342 -12.76 -18.51 14.61
N ALA A 343 -13.69 -17.57 14.83
CA ALA A 343 -15.12 -17.84 14.76
C ALA A 343 -15.59 -18.30 13.35
N SER A 344 -15.04 -17.66 12.31
CA SER A 344 -15.38 -17.91 10.91
C SER A 344 -14.79 -19.22 10.37
N SER A 345 -13.66 -19.68 10.93
CA SER A 345 -13.09 -21.00 10.62
C SER A 345 -13.91 -22.18 11.16
N ARG A 346 -14.81 -21.93 12.13
CA ARG A 346 -15.82 -22.88 12.62
C ARG A 346 -17.20 -22.65 11.99
N SER A 347 -17.30 -21.72 11.05
CA SER A 347 -18.55 -21.29 10.41
C SER A 347 -19.65 -20.86 11.39
N TRP A 348 -19.32 -20.30 12.56
CA TRP A 348 -20.33 -19.90 13.56
C TRP A 348 -20.82 -18.46 13.34
N LEU A 349 -22.14 -18.25 13.17
CA LEU A 349 -22.72 -16.93 12.90
C LEU A 349 -22.74 -16.01 14.14
N VAL A 350 -23.28 -16.49 15.27
CA VAL A 350 -23.52 -15.69 16.48
C VAL A 350 -22.25 -15.02 17.05
N PRO A 351 -21.12 -15.72 17.26
CA PRO A 351 -19.87 -15.09 17.66
C PRO A 351 -19.35 -14.10 16.61
N SER A 352 -19.44 -14.45 15.32
CA SER A 352 -18.94 -13.60 14.23
C SER A 352 -19.67 -12.24 14.20
N LEU A 353 -21.01 -12.25 14.25
CA LEU A 353 -21.81 -11.02 14.37
C LEU A 353 -21.52 -10.26 15.67
N SER A 354 -21.31 -10.97 16.79
CA SER A 354 -21.00 -10.35 18.08
C SER A 354 -19.64 -9.63 18.08
N ILE A 355 -18.63 -10.19 17.41
CA ILE A 355 -17.30 -9.60 17.25
C ILE A 355 -17.34 -8.35 16.35
N MET A 356 -18.10 -8.40 15.24
CA MET A 356 -18.31 -7.23 14.36
C MET A 356 -19.02 -6.09 15.10
N ARG A 357 -20.09 -6.40 15.84
CA ARG A 357 -20.80 -5.42 16.67
C ARG A 357 -19.89 -4.83 17.77
N LEU A 358 -18.99 -5.63 18.35
CA LEU A 358 -18.00 -5.16 19.35
C LEU A 358 -17.02 -4.13 18.76
N ASN A 359 -16.61 -4.26 17.50
CA ASN A 359 -15.82 -3.23 16.80
C ASN A 359 -16.56 -1.88 16.73
N ALA A 360 -17.88 -1.88 16.47
CA ALA A 360 -18.70 -0.66 16.46
C ALA A 360 -18.85 -0.06 17.87
N TYR A 361 -19.19 -0.87 18.88
CA TYR A 361 -19.28 -0.44 20.28
C TYR A 361 -17.98 0.22 20.79
N LEU A 362 -16.82 -0.37 20.46
CA LEU A 362 -15.51 0.19 20.80
C LEU A 362 -15.17 1.45 19.99
N THR A 363 -15.60 1.55 18.73
CA THR A 363 -15.40 2.75 17.89
C THR A 363 -16.20 3.95 18.43
N GLN A 364 -17.41 3.70 18.89
CA GLN A 364 -18.36 4.74 19.33
C GLN A 364 -18.30 5.06 20.83
N ALA A 365 -17.50 4.30 21.60
CA ALA A 365 -17.47 4.34 23.05
C ALA A 365 -18.89 4.20 23.63
N LEU A 366 -19.54 3.06 23.37
CA LEU A 366 -20.87 2.71 23.86
C LEU A 366 -20.92 1.27 24.35
N LEU A 367 -21.67 1.04 25.43
CA LEU A 367 -21.93 -0.31 25.91
C LEU A 367 -23.02 -1.01 25.06
N PRO A 368 -23.02 -2.35 25.00
CA PRO A 368 -24.15 -3.10 24.46
C PRO A 368 -25.45 -2.74 25.18
N LEU A 369 -26.57 -2.78 24.44
CA LEU A 369 -27.92 -2.42 24.89
C LEU A 369 -28.14 -0.92 25.21
N GLN A 370 -27.16 -0.03 25.00
CA GLN A 370 -27.39 1.43 24.98
C GLN A 370 -27.95 1.88 23.62
N ALA A 371 -28.75 2.94 23.62
CA ALA A 371 -29.45 3.41 22.42
C ALA A 371 -28.46 3.82 21.29
N PRO A 372 -28.66 3.42 20.02
CA PRO A 372 -27.82 3.86 18.91
C PRO A 372 -27.71 5.39 18.78
N ALA A 373 -28.75 6.13 19.18
CA ALA A 373 -28.73 7.60 19.19
C ALA A 373 -27.69 8.21 20.14
N ALA A 374 -27.16 7.48 21.13
CA ALA A 374 -26.09 7.95 22.01
C ALA A 374 -24.71 8.07 21.31
N GLN A 375 -24.63 7.76 20.02
CA GLN A 375 -23.50 8.14 19.14
C GLN A 375 -23.48 9.65 18.86
N LEU A 376 -24.62 10.35 18.96
CA LEU A 376 -24.72 11.78 18.65
C LEU A 376 -23.91 12.66 19.62
N PRO A 377 -23.37 13.80 19.16
CA PRO A 377 -22.67 14.77 20.00
C PRO A 377 -23.44 15.16 21.26
N GLY A 378 -22.83 14.96 22.43
CA GLY A 378 -23.37 15.44 23.71
C GLY A 378 -24.58 14.66 24.26
N ILE A 379 -24.91 13.48 23.72
CA ILE A 379 -25.93 12.58 24.28
C ILE A 379 -25.27 11.44 25.06
N LYS A 380 -25.81 11.09 26.25
CA LYS A 380 -25.36 9.93 27.05
C LYS A 380 -26.22 8.69 26.78
N GLY A 381 -25.65 7.50 26.99
CA GLY A 381 -26.31 6.20 26.76
C GLY A 381 -27.66 6.00 27.49
N ASP A 382 -27.83 6.67 28.62
CA ASP A 382 -29.02 6.59 29.48
C ASP A 382 -30.11 7.66 29.16
N GLU A 383 -29.79 8.67 28.34
CA GLU A 383 -30.68 9.83 28.10
C GLU A 383 -31.78 9.53 27.07
N VAL A 384 -31.67 8.44 26.30
CA VAL A 384 -32.56 8.10 25.18
C VAL A 384 -33.00 6.64 25.26
N PRO A 385 -34.30 6.31 25.07
CA PRO A 385 -34.77 4.93 25.00
C PRO A 385 -34.14 4.14 23.84
N PHE A 386 -33.78 2.88 24.07
CA PHE A 386 -33.06 2.02 23.10
C PHE A 386 -33.68 1.99 21.70
N ASN A 387 -35.02 1.94 21.61
CA ASN A 387 -35.77 1.82 20.37
C ASN A 387 -35.99 3.17 19.62
N LYS A 388 -35.57 4.32 20.16
CA LYS A 388 -35.88 5.62 19.53
C LYS A 388 -34.97 5.87 18.32
N PRO A 389 -35.51 6.05 17.10
CA PRO A 389 -34.69 6.20 15.90
C PRO A 389 -33.93 7.54 15.90
N ILE A 390 -32.71 7.50 15.37
CA ILE A 390 -31.76 8.64 15.35
C ILE A 390 -32.39 9.91 14.76
N SER A 391 -33.19 9.77 13.71
CA SER A 391 -33.87 10.88 13.05
C SER A 391 -34.98 11.53 13.88
N ALA A 392 -35.66 10.77 14.75
CA ALA A 392 -36.58 11.36 15.73
C ALA A 392 -35.78 12.14 16.78
N VAL A 393 -34.67 11.59 17.28
CA VAL A 393 -33.82 12.25 18.29
C VAL A 393 -33.22 13.57 17.80
N VAL A 394 -32.85 13.67 16.51
CA VAL A 394 -32.44 14.97 15.93
C VAL A 394 -33.62 15.95 15.87
N LYS A 395 -34.82 15.51 15.47
CA LYS A 395 -36.02 16.37 15.46
C LYS A 395 -36.38 16.86 16.86
N ASP A 396 -36.41 16.00 17.88
CA ASP A 396 -36.69 16.41 19.27
C ASP A 396 -35.72 17.51 19.75
N LEU A 397 -34.45 17.46 19.32
CA LEU A 397 -33.42 18.45 19.68
C LEU A 397 -33.57 19.76 18.87
N GLU A 398 -34.00 19.68 17.62
CA GLU A 398 -34.34 20.87 16.80
C GLU A 398 -35.60 21.56 17.34
N ASP A 399 -36.66 20.80 17.65
CA ASP A 399 -37.90 21.29 18.27
C ASP A 399 -37.64 21.90 19.66
N ALA A 400 -36.76 21.29 20.47
CA ALA A 400 -36.32 21.83 21.75
C ALA A 400 -35.31 23.00 21.65
N SER A 401 -34.86 23.37 20.43
CA SER A 401 -33.84 24.40 20.17
C SER A 401 -32.53 24.20 20.95
N ASP A 402 -32.12 22.95 21.17
CA ASP A 402 -30.90 22.60 21.89
C ASP A 402 -29.65 22.94 21.05
N ALA A 403 -28.63 23.56 21.65
CA ALA A 403 -27.35 23.84 21.00
C ALA A 403 -26.65 22.58 20.42
N ARG A 404 -26.97 21.39 20.97
CA ARG A 404 -26.51 20.08 20.45
C ARG A 404 -27.11 19.74 19.07
N ALA A 405 -28.29 20.26 18.71
CA ALA A 405 -29.02 19.91 17.50
C ALA A 405 -28.21 20.17 16.22
N ALA A 406 -27.57 21.34 16.13
CA ALA A 406 -26.77 21.72 14.96
C ALA A 406 -25.58 20.78 14.71
N ASP A 407 -25.00 20.21 15.77
CA ASP A 407 -23.87 19.27 15.67
C ASP A 407 -24.32 17.81 15.49
N ALA A 408 -25.48 17.46 16.06
CA ALA A 408 -26.16 16.20 15.76
C ALA A 408 -26.56 16.10 14.28
N ARG A 409 -27.12 17.17 13.70
CA ARG A 409 -27.47 17.25 12.26
C ARG A 409 -26.25 17.02 11.37
N LYS A 410 -25.14 17.73 11.61
CA LYS A 410 -23.85 17.54 10.89
C LYS A 410 -23.28 16.13 11.03
N ALA A 411 -23.57 15.43 12.14
CA ALA A 411 -23.16 14.04 12.33
C ALA A 411 -23.99 13.07 11.49
N VAL A 412 -25.32 13.26 11.46
CA VAL A 412 -26.24 12.37 10.72
C VAL A 412 -26.22 12.62 9.21
N GLU A 413 -25.90 13.83 8.75
CA GLU A 413 -25.71 14.16 7.32
C GLU A 413 -24.64 13.28 6.63
N LYS A 414 -23.58 12.89 7.35
CA LYS A 414 -22.53 11.96 6.87
C LYS A 414 -22.55 10.61 7.60
N TRP A 415 -23.63 10.30 8.30
CA TRP A 415 -23.92 8.95 8.78
C TRP A 415 -24.74 8.23 7.71
N GLY A 416 -24.15 7.21 7.10
CA GLY A 416 -24.85 6.35 6.17
C GLY A 416 -25.49 5.14 6.86
N ASN A 417 -26.80 4.99 6.74
CA ASN A 417 -27.42 3.67 6.75
C ASN A 417 -27.09 2.99 5.42
N VAL A 418 -26.78 1.69 5.44
CA VAL A 418 -26.61 0.92 4.20
C VAL A 418 -27.99 0.69 3.59
N ASP A 419 -28.08 0.89 2.28
CA ASP A 419 -29.23 0.53 1.46
C ASP A 419 -28.78 -0.48 0.41
N VAL A 420 -29.59 -1.52 0.20
CA VAL A 420 -29.28 -2.71 -0.61
C VAL A 420 -30.27 -2.75 -1.77
N LEU A 421 -29.86 -2.24 -2.93
CA LEU A 421 -30.72 -2.12 -4.11
C LEU A 421 -30.89 -3.44 -4.86
N ASP A 422 -29.84 -4.26 -4.90
CA ASP A 422 -29.87 -5.61 -5.44
C ASP A 422 -28.93 -6.51 -4.63
N ALA A 423 -29.33 -7.77 -4.51
CA ALA A 423 -28.54 -8.87 -3.98
C ALA A 423 -28.84 -10.12 -4.82
N SER A 424 -27.99 -10.39 -5.80
CA SER A 424 -28.19 -11.43 -6.82
C SER A 424 -27.00 -12.39 -6.90
N PHE A 425 -27.26 -13.64 -7.26
CA PHE A 425 -26.21 -14.60 -7.60
C PHE A 425 -26.03 -14.62 -9.12
N LYS A 426 -24.79 -14.49 -9.58
CA LYS A 426 -24.44 -14.52 -11.02
C LYS A 426 -23.24 -15.46 -11.23
N VAL A 427 -23.32 -16.28 -12.27
CA VAL A 427 -22.17 -17.00 -12.84
C VAL A 427 -21.70 -16.17 -14.06
N ILE A 428 -20.47 -16.39 -14.52
CA ILE A 428 -19.95 -15.76 -15.74
C ILE A 428 -20.30 -16.69 -16.91
N ASP A 429 -20.80 -16.12 -18.01
CA ASP A 429 -21.28 -16.78 -19.24
C ASP A 429 -22.47 -17.78 -19.09
N GLU A 430 -22.75 -18.33 -17.90
CA GLU A 430 -23.93 -19.15 -17.60
C GLU A 430 -25.16 -18.33 -17.11
N ARG A 431 -26.38 -18.72 -17.51
CA ARG A 431 -27.65 -18.09 -17.09
C ARG A 431 -28.20 -18.62 -15.75
N GLN A 432 -27.91 -19.87 -15.42
CA GLN A 432 -28.34 -20.56 -14.21
C GLN A 432 -27.13 -20.87 -13.33
N VAL A 433 -27.34 -21.21 -12.06
CA VAL A 433 -26.25 -21.71 -11.20
C VAL A 433 -26.18 -23.23 -11.32
N THR A 434 -25.18 -23.73 -12.03
CA THR A 434 -24.90 -25.16 -12.14
C THR A 434 -24.18 -25.71 -10.89
N PRO A 435 -24.23 -27.03 -10.61
CA PRO A 435 -23.68 -27.58 -9.37
C PRO A 435 -22.16 -27.49 -9.33
N SER A 436 -21.60 -27.13 -8.18
CA SER A 436 -20.15 -26.88 -7.99
C SER A 436 -19.54 -25.73 -8.81
N ALA A 437 -20.33 -24.91 -9.51
CA ALA A 437 -19.87 -23.73 -10.26
C ALA A 437 -19.25 -22.64 -9.38
N ILE A 438 -18.48 -21.72 -10.00
CA ILE A 438 -17.96 -20.53 -9.31
C ILE A 438 -19.01 -19.42 -9.40
N VAL A 439 -19.67 -19.15 -8.28
CA VAL A 439 -20.75 -18.16 -8.17
C VAL A 439 -20.22 -16.87 -7.59
N HIS A 440 -20.64 -15.75 -8.16
CA HIS A 440 -20.50 -14.42 -7.58
C HIS A 440 -21.80 -14.02 -6.90
N LEU A 441 -21.78 -13.85 -5.57
CA LEU A 441 -22.75 -13.02 -4.89
C LEU A 441 -22.46 -11.56 -5.25
N VAL A 442 -23.39 -10.90 -5.92
CA VAL A 442 -23.31 -9.49 -6.34
C VAL A 442 -24.22 -8.65 -5.44
N LEU A 443 -23.68 -7.54 -4.92
CA LEU A 443 -24.40 -6.62 -4.06
C LEU A 443 -24.28 -5.19 -4.60
N LYS A 444 -25.43 -4.56 -4.88
CA LYS A 444 -25.50 -3.14 -5.30
C LYS A 444 -25.82 -2.30 -4.05
N LEU A 445 -24.80 -1.63 -3.51
CA LEU A 445 -24.86 -0.94 -2.22
C LEU A 445 -24.73 0.58 -2.35
N ARG A 446 -25.47 1.32 -1.53
CA ARG A 446 -25.34 2.77 -1.34
C ARG A 446 -25.53 3.16 0.12
N LEU A 447 -25.15 4.37 0.50
CA LEU A 447 -25.44 4.94 1.82
C LEU A 447 -26.52 6.03 1.74
N THR A 448 -27.53 5.93 2.60
CA THR A 448 -28.60 6.94 2.78
C THR A 448 -28.48 7.61 4.14
N SER A 449 -28.81 8.90 4.26
CA SER A 449 -28.79 9.59 5.56
C SER A 449 -30.08 9.33 6.33
N PRO A 450 -30.04 8.98 7.62
CA PRO A 450 -31.24 8.78 8.45
C PRO A 450 -32.22 9.98 8.47
N LEU A 451 -31.76 11.21 8.19
CA LEU A 451 -32.61 12.41 8.11
C LEU A 451 -33.40 12.51 6.81
N SER A 452 -32.87 11.93 5.74
CA SER A 452 -33.44 11.93 4.39
C SER A 452 -33.29 10.52 3.82
N PRO A 453 -34.13 9.55 4.25
CA PRO A 453 -34.19 8.25 3.58
C PRO A 453 -34.40 8.50 2.09
N ALA A 454 -33.59 7.86 1.24
CA ALA A 454 -33.70 8.07 -0.19
C ALA A 454 -34.96 7.36 -0.69
N ASP A 455 -35.81 8.10 -1.42
CA ASP A 455 -36.88 7.48 -2.19
C ASP A 455 -36.30 6.44 -3.16
N SER A 456 -37.13 5.48 -3.55
CA SER A 456 -36.81 4.51 -4.60
C SER A 456 -36.89 5.17 -5.97
N THR A 457 -35.96 6.10 -6.26
CA THR A 457 -35.78 6.68 -7.58
C THR A 457 -35.53 5.57 -8.60
N PRO A 458 -36.40 5.38 -9.60
CA PRO A 458 -36.17 4.39 -10.64
C PRO A 458 -34.89 4.71 -11.40
N ILE A 459 -34.07 3.70 -11.67
CA ILE A 459 -32.94 3.82 -12.59
C ILE A 459 -33.55 3.96 -14.00
N PRO A 460 -33.24 5.01 -14.79
CA PRO A 460 -33.80 5.18 -16.13
C PRO A 460 -33.50 3.98 -17.04
N ASP A 461 -34.49 3.49 -17.78
CA ASP A 461 -34.38 2.22 -18.54
C ASP A 461 -33.20 2.21 -19.54
N ASP A 462 -32.93 3.34 -20.20
CA ASP A 462 -31.78 3.50 -21.10
C ASP A 462 -30.44 3.25 -20.39
N SER A 463 -30.35 3.63 -19.12
CA SER A 463 -29.16 3.42 -18.30
C SER A 463 -29.06 2.01 -17.71
N ALA A 464 -30.16 1.26 -17.61
CA ALA A 464 -30.14 -0.11 -17.08
C ALA A 464 -29.26 -1.04 -17.95
N LYS A 465 -29.44 -1.02 -19.28
CA LYS A 465 -28.63 -1.82 -20.23
C LYS A 465 -27.15 -1.43 -20.22
N ALA A 466 -26.85 -0.15 -20.02
CA ALA A 466 -25.48 0.33 -19.88
C ALA A 466 -24.85 -0.16 -18.56
N ASN A 467 -25.59 -0.03 -17.45
CA ASN A 467 -25.19 -0.50 -16.13
C ASN A 467 -24.91 -2.00 -16.09
N ASP A 468 -25.76 -2.85 -16.70
CA ASP A 468 -25.52 -4.29 -16.75
C ASP A 468 -24.27 -4.65 -17.55
N LYS A 469 -23.95 -3.90 -18.62
CA LYS A 469 -22.70 -4.06 -19.39
C LYS A 469 -21.47 -3.62 -18.60
N GLU A 470 -21.60 -2.68 -17.67
CA GLU A 470 -20.54 -2.28 -16.74
C GLU A 470 -20.38 -3.28 -15.59
N ASP A 471 -21.50 -3.75 -15.03
CA ASP A 471 -21.53 -4.82 -14.02
C ASP A 471 -20.86 -6.10 -14.57
N TYR A 472 -21.06 -6.45 -15.85
CA TYR A 472 -20.41 -7.59 -16.49
C TYR A 472 -18.88 -7.43 -16.59
N LYS A 473 -18.40 -6.26 -17.01
CA LYS A 473 -16.96 -5.93 -17.02
C LYS A 473 -16.36 -5.98 -15.60
N PHE A 474 -17.12 -5.55 -14.60
CA PHE A 474 -16.71 -5.67 -13.21
C PHE A 474 -16.67 -7.14 -12.75
N LEU A 475 -17.63 -7.97 -13.16
CA LEU A 475 -17.68 -9.41 -12.84
C LEU A 475 -16.46 -10.18 -13.36
N THR A 476 -15.96 -9.90 -14.55
CA THR A 476 -14.75 -10.55 -15.10
C THR A 476 -13.43 -10.03 -14.50
N THR A 477 -13.44 -8.87 -13.83
CA THR A 477 -12.25 -8.26 -13.21
C THR A 477 -11.82 -8.98 -11.91
N ILE A 478 -10.53 -9.05 -11.57
CA ILE A 478 -10.03 -9.76 -10.36
C ILE A 478 -10.45 -9.08 -9.03
N LYS A 479 -10.85 -7.81 -9.05
CA LYS A 479 -11.17 -7.00 -7.86
C LYS A 479 -12.55 -7.36 -7.27
N ASP A 480 -12.63 -7.49 -5.95
CA ASP A 480 -13.89 -7.73 -5.21
C ASP A 480 -14.81 -6.50 -5.10
N VAL A 481 -14.30 -5.31 -5.45
CA VAL A 481 -15.03 -4.02 -5.33
C VAL A 481 -14.82 -3.19 -6.60
N GLU A 482 -15.90 -2.61 -7.11
CA GLU A 482 -15.89 -1.71 -8.27
C GLU A 482 -15.01 -0.47 -8.05
N ASP A 483 -14.17 -0.12 -9.02
CA ASP A 483 -13.35 1.11 -8.97
C ASP A 483 -14.22 2.35 -9.25
N MET A 484 -14.17 3.35 -8.36
CA MET A 484 -14.78 4.65 -8.57
C MET A 484 -13.72 5.73 -8.31
N PRO A 485 -13.11 6.33 -9.35
CA PRO A 485 -11.96 7.22 -9.19
C PRO A 485 -12.31 8.55 -8.51
N ASP A 486 -13.53 9.05 -8.71
CA ASP A 486 -14.01 10.31 -8.13
C ASP A 486 -14.39 10.20 -6.64
N LEU A 487 -14.54 8.98 -6.11
CA LEU A 487 -15.02 8.72 -4.76
C LEU A 487 -13.94 9.02 -3.71
N LYS A 488 -14.05 10.19 -3.08
CA LYS A 488 -13.07 10.67 -2.09
C LYS A 488 -13.25 9.96 -0.74
N PRO A 489 -12.20 9.34 -0.18
CA PRO A 489 -12.32 8.56 1.05
C PRO A 489 -12.77 9.44 2.23
N SER A 490 -13.70 8.93 3.03
CA SER A 490 -14.35 9.65 4.13
C SER A 490 -13.97 9.08 5.50
N PHE A 491 -13.96 9.92 6.54
CA PHE A 491 -13.76 9.52 7.94
C PHE A 491 -15.07 9.46 8.71
N ALA A 492 -15.24 8.38 9.47
CA ALA A 492 -16.43 8.15 10.28
C ALA A 492 -16.67 9.26 11.32
N HIS A 493 -17.93 9.39 11.75
CA HIS A 493 -18.28 10.07 13.00
C HIS A 493 -17.92 9.15 14.17
N ALA A 494 -16.75 9.37 14.79
CA ALA A 494 -16.25 8.55 15.91
C ALA A 494 -15.39 9.42 16.85
N PRO A 495 -15.99 10.41 17.56
CA PRO A 495 -15.24 11.43 18.30
C PRO A 495 -14.44 10.90 19.51
N TYR A 496 -14.78 9.71 20.00
CA TYR A 496 -14.05 9.04 21.09
C TYR A 496 -12.92 8.12 20.59
N TRP A 497 -12.84 7.82 19.29
CA TRP A 497 -11.83 6.91 18.76
C TRP A 497 -10.44 7.61 18.71
N PRO A 498 -9.34 7.02 19.23
CA PRO A 498 -8.07 7.75 19.38
C PRO A 498 -7.29 8.07 18.09
N SER A 499 -7.84 7.79 16.90
CA SER A 499 -7.21 7.99 15.58
C SER A 499 -8.29 8.30 14.53
N SER A 500 -7.93 8.48 13.26
CA SER A 500 -8.91 8.69 12.19
C SER A 500 -9.32 7.37 11.54
N ARG A 501 -10.51 6.84 11.88
CA ARG A 501 -11.07 5.59 11.31
C ARG A 501 -11.90 5.88 10.05
N LYS A 502 -11.64 5.14 8.96
CA LYS A 502 -12.59 5.02 7.83
C LYS A 502 -13.82 4.24 8.28
N PRO A 503 -15.04 4.57 7.81
CA PRO A 503 -16.18 3.70 8.04
C PRO A 503 -15.98 2.39 7.26
N SER A 504 -16.36 1.27 7.89
CA SER A 504 -16.25 -0.07 7.33
C SER A 504 -17.45 -0.92 7.72
N TRP A 505 -17.75 -1.92 6.89
CA TRP A 505 -18.84 -2.87 7.07
C TRP A 505 -18.36 -4.28 6.72
N TRP A 506 -18.99 -5.30 7.30
CA TRP A 506 -18.78 -6.70 6.94
C TRP A 506 -19.99 -7.21 6.17
N ILE A 507 -19.75 -7.81 5.00
CA ILE A 507 -20.71 -8.66 4.31
C ILE A 507 -20.53 -10.08 4.86
N VAL A 508 -21.63 -10.68 5.33
CA VAL A 508 -21.67 -12.04 5.87
C VAL A 508 -22.80 -12.80 5.19
N LEU A 509 -22.47 -13.91 4.53
CA LEU A 509 -23.44 -14.83 3.95
C LEU A 509 -23.63 -16.02 4.90
N ALA A 510 -24.87 -16.28 5.32
CA ALA A 510 -25.16 -17.30 6.32
C ALA A 510 -26.55 -17.93 6.16
N ASP A 511 -26.71 -19.15 6.66
CA ASP A 511 -28.02 -19.76 6.84
C ASP A 511 -28.61 -19.36 8.21
N PRO A 512 -29.75 -18.64 8.25
CA PRO A 512 -30.40 -18.26 9.49
C PRO A 512 -31.02 -19.45 10.26
N LYS A 513 -31.23 -20.62 9.63
CA LYS A 513 -31.81 -21.81 10.29
C LYS A 513 -30.76 -22.57 11.12
N THR A 514 -29.62 -22.92 10.53
CA THR A 514 -28.52 -23.61 11.23
C THR A 514 -27.62 -22.67 12.04
N GLN A 515 -27.80 -21.34 11.92
CA GLN A 515 -26.93 -20.31 12.51
C GLN A 515 -25.45 -20.46 12.12
N LYS A 516 -25.21 -20.94 10.90
CA LYS A 516 -23.87 -21.12 10.34
C LYS A 516 -23.61 -20.17 9.19
N LEU A 517 -22.36 -19.73 9.08
CA LEU A 517 -21.85 -19.09 7.88
C LEU A 517 -21.96 -20.07 6.70
N ALA A 518 -22.15 -19.54 5.50
CA ALA A 518 -21.95 -20.30 4.28
C ALA A 518 -20.47 -20.72 4.14
N ALA A 519 -20.10 -21.41 3.05
CA ALA A 519 -18.73 -21.81 2.75
C ALA A 519 -17.80 -20.62 2.35
N VAL A 520 -18.03 -19.44 2.93
CA VAL A 520 -17.52 -18.14 2.51
C VAL A 520 -17.08 -17.36 3.74
N GLN A 521 -15.84 -16.86 3.74
CA GLN A 521 -15.36 -16.03 4.84
C GLN A 521 -15.94 -14.61 4.76
N PRO A 522 -16.27 -13.95 5.90
CA PRO A 522 -16.78 -12.59 5.91
C PRO A 522 -15.86 -11.60 5.16
N MET A 523 -16.44 -10.78 4.27
CA MET A 523 -15.70 -9.76 3.53
C MET A 523 -15.87 -8.39 4.18
N ARG A 524 -14.76 -7.73 4.54
CA ARG A 524 -14.79 -6.34 5.03
C ARG A 524 -14.65 -5.35 3.88
N ILE A 525 -15.66 -4.50 3.74
CA ILE A 525 -15.74 -3.45 2.73
C ILE A 525 -15.57 -2.06 3.34
N TYR A 526 -15.15 -1.12 2.49
CA TYR A 526 -14.91 0.29 2.82
C TYR A 526 -15.53 1.19 1.75
N ASP A 527 -15.59 2.49 2.05
CA ASP A 527 -15.90 3.54 1.09
C ASP A 527 -17.18 3.23 0.27
N ILE A 528 -18.26 2.82 0.94
CA ILE A 528 -19.59 2.77 0.33
C ILE A 528 -20.01 4.24 0.06
N PRO A 529 -20.36 4.61 -1.17
CA PRO A 529 -20.70 5.99 -1.51
C PRO A 529 -22.06 6.41 -0.95
N HIS A 530 -22.19 7.69 -0.61
CA HIS A 530 -23.48 8.30 -0.26
C HIS A 530 -24.27 8.64 -1.52
N VAL A 531 -25.62 8.58 -1.47
CA VAL A 531 -26.46 8.89 -2.66
C VAL A 531 -26.15 10.27 -3.25
N SER A 532 -25.81 11.25 -2.42
CA SER A 532 -25.41 12.61 -2.85
C SER A 532 -24.04 12.70 -3.53
N GLU A 533 -23.30 11.60 -3.62
CA GLU A 533 -21.94 11.51 -4.20
C GLU A 533 -21.93 10.60 -5.45
N LEU A 534 -23.11 10.18 -5.94
CA LEU A 534 -23.31 9.27 -7.07
C LEU A 534 -24.07 9.95 -8.22
N PRO A 535 -23.85 9.54 -9.48
CA PRO A 535 -24.67 9.97 -10.60
C PRO A 535 -26.05 9.29 -10.56
N ALA A 536 -27.09 9.99 -11.00
CA ALA A 536 -28.46 9.46 -11.03
C ALA A 536 -28.62 8.23 -11.94
N SER A 537 -27.77 8.07 -12.95
CA SER A 537 -27.72 6.89 -13.84
C SER A 537 -27.16 5.65 -13.17
N ARG A 538 -26.28 5.77 -12.17
CA ARG A 538 -25.62 4.65 -11.47
C ARG A 538 -25.60 4.94 -9.95
N PRO A 539 -26.76 4.89 -9.27
CA PRO A 539 -26.93 5.34 -7.89
C PRO A 539 -26.45 4.32 -6.84
N TYR A 540 -25.49 3.46 -7.20
CA TYR A 540 -24.95 2.37 -6.37
C TYR A 540 -23.48 2.11 -6.68
N ARG A 541 -22.80 1.38 -5.79
CA ARG A 541 -21.50 0.75 -6.05
C ARG A 541 -21.60 -0.76 -5.89
N THR A 542 -20.94 -1.48 -6.78
CA THR A 542 -21.00 -2.93 -6.87
C THR A 542 -19.88 -3.57 -6.05
N TYR A 543 -20.28 -4.55 -5.24
CA TYR A 543 -19.41 -5.41 -4.45
C TYR A 543 -19.70 -6.85 -4.87
N LYS A 544 -18.67 -7.69 -4.95
CA LYS A 544 -18.87 -9.12 -5.25
C LYS A 544 -18.07 -10.03 -4.34
N ILE A 545 -18.62 -11.21 -4.07
CA ILE A 545 -17.95 -12.27 -3.31
C ILE A 545 -18.03 -13.55 -4.14
N ARG A 546 -16.88 -14.08 -4.53
CA ARG A 546 -16.76 -15.37 -5.23
C ARG A 546 -16.77 -16.53 -4.24
N PHE A 547 -17.51 -17.58 -4.54
CA PHE A 547 -17.54 -18.84 -3.80
C PHE A 547 -17.95 -19.99 -4.71
N GLN A 548 -17.83 -21.24 -4.23
CA GLN A 548 -18.28 -22.40 -4.99
C GLN A 548 -19.72 -22.77 -4.61
N ALA A 549 -20.58 -23.01 -5.60
CA ALA A 549 -21.91 -23.54 -5.39
C ALA A 549 -21.86 -24.90 -4.67
N PRO A 550 -22.90 -25.27 -3.89
CA PRO A 550 -23.06 -26.65 -3.43
C PRO A 550 -23.04 -27.65 -4.61
N PRO A 551 -22.51 -28.86 -4.42
CA PRO A 551 -22.57 -29.93 -5.43
C PRO A 551 -23.96 -30.56 -5.54
N SER A 552 -24.86 -30.27 -4.59
CA SER A 552 -26.25 -30.71 -4.57
C SER A 552 -27.17 -29.68 -5.24
N VAL A 553 -27.89 -30.12 -6.26
CA VAL A 553 -29.05 -29.43 -6.86
C VAL A 553 -30.08 -29.08 -5.77
N GLY A 554 -30.70 -27.91 -5.85
CA GLY A 554 -31.78 -27.48 -4.97
C GLY A 554 -31.68 -26.03 -4.48
N VAL A 555 -32.73 -25.59 -3.78
CA VAL A 555 -32.86 -24.21 -3.28
C VAL A 555 -32.26 -24.08 -1.88
N ASN A 556 -31.23 -23.24 -1.75
CA ASN A 556 -30.54 -22.93 -0.51
C ASN A 556 -30.96 -21.52 0.00
N PRO A 557 -31.86 -21.43 0.99
CA PRO A 557 -32.30 -20.15 1.54
C PRO A 557 -31.26 -19.59 2.52
N TRP A 558 -30.58 -18.52 2.13
CA TRP A 558 -29.57 -17.83 2.93
C TRP A 558 -30.02 -16.41 3.28
N ARG A 559 -29.19 -15.71 4.05
CA ARG A 559 -29.36 -14.30 4.37
C ARG A 559 -28.01 -13.60 4.30
N VAL A 560 -27.97 -12.49 3.57
CA VAL A 560 -26.84 -11.56 3.58
C VAL A 560 -27.05 -10.62 4.76
N TYR A 561 -26.08 -10.58 5.68
CA TYR A 561 -26.01 -9.58 6.74
C TYR A 561 -24.92 -8.58 6.38
N ILE A 562 -25.23 -7.29 6.41
CA ILE A 562 -24.27 -6.21 6.28
C ILE A 562 -24.19 -5.50 7.63
N VAL A 563 -23.09 -5.74 8.36
CA VAL A 563 -22.91 -5.25 9.73
C VAL A 563 -21.88 -4.13 9.74
N SER A 564 -22.25 -2.94 10.23
CA SER A 564 -21.26 -1.87 10.40
C SER A 564 -20.26 -2.21 11.51
N ASP A 565 -18.99 -2.00 11.17
CA ASP A 565 -17.82 -2.19 12.02
C ASP A 565 -17.40 -0.86 12.69
N SER A 566 -18.18 0.21 12.46
CA SER A 566 -17.88 1.60 12.88
C SER A 566 -19.07 2.36 13.48
N PHE A 567 -20.31 2.01 13.13
CA PHE A 567 -21.54 2.63 13.67
C PHE A 567 -22.38 1.57 14.37
N VAL A 568 -22.91 1.87 15.56
CA VAL A 568 -23.81 0.96 16.30
C VAL A 568 -25.22 1.05 15.70
N GLY A 569 -25.89 -0.10 15.54
CA GLY A 569 -27.26 -0.18 15.01
C GLY A 569 -27.38 0.01 13.48
N ALA A 570 -26.29 0.31 12.77
CA ALA A 570 -26.25 0.36 11.31
C ALA A 570 -25.98 -1.05 10.74
N GLU A 571 -26.97 -1.93 10.84
CA GLU A 571 -26.96 -3.26 10.23
C GLU A 571 -28.22 -3.52 9.40
N VAL A 572 -28.07 -4.24 8.29
CA VAL A 572 -29.15 -4.63 7.39
C VAL A 572 -29.04 -6.13 7.11
N SER A 573 -30.17 -6.83 6.97
CA SER A 573 -30.17 -8.24 6.61
C SER A 573 -31.20 -8.58 5.55
N THR A 574 -30.74 -9.00 4.36
CA THR A 574 -31.58 -9.29 3.20
C THR A 574 -31.64 -10.81 2.98
N PRO A 575 -32.83 -11.45 2.96
CA PRO A 575 -32.94 -12.85 2.58
C PRO A 575 -32.60 -13.03 1.09
N ILE A 576 -31.90 -14.11 0.74
CA ILE A 576 -31.53 -14.43 -0.64
C ILE A 576 -31.59 -15.95 -0.83
N THR A 577 -32.06 -16.42 -1.99
CA THR A 577 -32.13 -17.84 -2.32
C THR A 577 -31.11 -18.18 -3.41
N LEU A 578 -30.17 -19.08 -3.10
CA LEU A 578 -29.33 -19.70 -4.13
C LEU A 578 -30.07 -20.94 -4.65
N THR A 579 -30.66 -20.83 -5.83
CA THR A 579 -31.19 -21.98 -6.56
C THR A 579 -30.07 -22.59 -7.38
N VAL A 580 -29.67 -23.82 -7.06
CA VAL A 580 -28.76 -24.62 -7.88
C VAL A 580 -29.62 -25.53 -8.75
N GLU A 581 -29.51 -25.41 -10.06
CA GLU A 581 -30.22 -26.22 -11.05
C GLU A 581 -29.23 -27.19 -11.71
N GLU A 582 -29.72 -28.31 -12.25
CA GLU A 582 -28.91 -29.11 -13.16
C GLU A 582 -28.63 -28.26 -14.42
N PRO A 583 -27.44 -28.38 -15.04
CA PRO A 583 -27.24 -27.77 -16.35
C PRO A 583 -28.34 -28.31 -17.27
N THR A 584 -29.14 -27.43 -17.87
CA THR A 584 -29.95 -27.85 -19.02
C THR A 584 -28.97 -28.48 -19.99
N ALA A 585 -29.16 -29.76 -20.31
CA ALA A 585 -28.49 -30.37 -21.44
C ALA A 585 -28.64 -29.39 -22.60
N ALA A 586 -27.53 -28.98 -23.19
CA ALA A 586 -27.56 -27.93 -24.19
C ALA A 586 -28.63 -28.32 -25.22
N GLU A 587 -29.53 -27.39 -25.53
CA GLU A 587 -30.24 -27.50 -26.79
C GLU A 587 -29.15 -27.69 -27.83
N GLU A 588 -29.18 -28.81 -28.55
CA GLU A 588 -28.31 -29.03 -29.69
C GLU A 588 -28.73 -27.96 -30.70
N VAL A 589 -28.10 -26.80 -30.58
CA VAL A 589 -27.94 -25.86 -31.67
C VAL A 589 -27.19 -26.67 -32.71
N GLU A 590 -27.94 -27.33 -33.59
CA GLU A 590 -27.43 -27.75 -34.88
C GLU A 590 -26.71 -26.51 -35.42
N ASP A 591 -25.39 -26.60 -35.56
CA ASP A 591 -24.62 -25.53 -36.17
C ASP A 591 -25.25 -25.30 -37.54
N ASP A 592 -25.93 -24.17 -37.69
CA ASP A 592 -26.67 -23.77 -38.89
C ASP A 592 -25.65 -23.34 -39.98
N ILE A 593 -24.79 -24.30 -40.32
CA ILE A 593 -23.85 -24.30 -41.43
C ILE A 593 -24.73 -24.21 -42.67
N SER A 594 -24.93 -22.97 -43.11
CA SER A 594 -25.74 -22.63 -44.26
C SER A 594 -25.38 -23.53 -45.44
N ASP A 595 -26.35 -24.31 -45.93
CA ASP A 595 -26.20 -25.21 -47.09
C ASP A 595 -25.38 -24.50 -48.19
N PRO A 596 -24.28 -25.10 -48.67
CA PRO A 596 -23.38 -24.43 -49.60
C PRO A 596 -24.14 -24.04 -50.88
N GLU A 597 -23.87 -22.84 -51.38
CA GLU A 597 -24.55 -22.28 -52.54
C GLU A 597 -24.19 -23.08 -53.80
N GLU A 598 -25.17 -23.26 -54.70
CA GLU A 598 -25.12 -24.22 -55.81
C GLU A 598 -23.90 -24.06 -56.73
N ASP A 599 -23.48 -22.82 -56.98
CA ASP A 599 -22.32 -22.47 -57.82
C ASP A 599 -20.96 -22.63 -57.12
N SER A 600 -20.94 -22.88 -55.81
CA SER A 600 -19.70 -23.19 -55.09
C SER A 600 -19.22 -24.61 -55.38
N LEU A 601 -17.90 -24.83 -55.42
CA LEU A 601 -17.33 -26.18 -55.60
C LEU A 601 -17.81 -27.18 -54.53
N ALA A 602 -18.09 -26.67 -53.32
CA ALA A 602 -18.68 -27.45 -52.23
C ALA A 602 -20.15 -27.83 -52.52
N GLY A 603 -20.95 -26.91 -53.03
CA GLY A 603 -22.32 -27.14 -53.48
C GLY A 603 -22.40 -28.19 -54.58
N GLN A 604 -21.57 -28.07 -55.62
CA GLN A 604 -21.51 -29.05 -56.72
C GLN A 604 -21.13 -30.46 -56.23
N MET A 605 -20.19 -30.58 -55.28
CA MET A 605 -19.86 -31.87 -54.65
C MET A 605 -20.94 -32.41 -53.71
N ALA A 606 -21.72 -31.53 -53.04
CA ALA A 606 -22.87 -31.92 -52.23
C ALA A 606 -24.01 -32.44 -53.11
N LEU A 607 -24.31 -31.75 -54.22
CA LEU A 607 -25.33 -32.14 -55.20
C LEU A 607 -25.03 -33.52 -55.81
N MET A 608 -23.77 -33.79 -56.20
CA MET A 608 -23.34 -35.11 -56.68
C MET A 608 -23.46 -36.24 -55.65
N LYS A 609 -23.50 -35.90 -54.35
CA LYS A 609 -23.75 -36.87 -53.26
C LYS A 609 -25.22 -36.97 -52.85
N GLY A 610 -26.12 -36.23 -53.49
CA GLY A 610 -27.54 -36.17 -53.12
C GLY A 610 -27.84 -35.35 -51.86
N GLY A 611 -26.91 -34.49 -51.45
CA GLY A 611 -27.15 -33.50 -50.39
C GLY A 611 -28.06 -32.36 -50.84
N LYS A 612 -28.56 -31.57 -49.89
CA LYS A 612 -29.19 -30.29 -50.17
C LYS A 612 -28.12 -29.25 -50.52
N VAL A 613 -28.53 -28.26 -51.31
CA VAL A 613 -27.79 -27.03 -51.61
C VAL A 613 -28.79 -25.88 -51.70
N LYS A 614 -28.32 -24.65 -51.47
CA LYS A 614 -29.12 -23.44 -51.63
C LYS A 614 -29.07 -23.00 -53.11
N ARG A 615 -30.23 -23.02 -53.77
CA ARG A 615 -30.40 -22.54 -55.15
C ARG A 615 -30.25 -21.02 -55.25
N VAL A 616 -29.77 -20.55 -56.40
CA VAL A 616 -29.68 -19.13 -56.76
C VAL A 616 -30.71 -18.81 -57.84
N ASP A 617 -31.67 -17.93 -57.52
CA ASP A 617 -32.70 -17.49 -58.48
C ASP A 617 -32.18 -16.36 -59.36
N TYR A 618 -31.63 -16.72 -60.53
CA TYR A 618 -31.11 -15.80 -61.56
C TYR A 618 -32.21 -15.01 -62.29
N ALA A 619 -32.99 -14.21 -61.56
CA ALA A 619 -34.21 -13.56 -62.07
C ALA A 619 -34.39 -12.08 -61.66
N ALA A 620 -33.32 -11.39 -61.22
CA ALA A 620 -33.35 -9.94 -60.97
C ALA A 620 -31.95 -9.30 -60.96
N GLU A 621 -31.35 -9.05 -62.14
CA GLU A 621 -30.39 -7.96 -62.40
C GLU A 621 -29.99 -7.97 -63.89
N SER A 622 -30.77 -7.28 -64.72
CA SER A 622 -30.42 -6.99 -66.12
C SER A 622 -31.18 -5.76 -66.67
N ASP A 623 -30.71 -4.58 -66.32
CA ASP A 623 -30.89 -3.34 -67.07
C ASP A 623 -29.72 -2.41 -66.66
N ASP A 624 -29.31 -1.52 -67.58
CA ASP A 624 -28.23 -0.51 -67.43
C ASP A 624 -26.79 -1.07 -67.14
N GLU A 625 -25.74 -0.78 -67.91
CA GLU A 625 -25.53 0.21 -69.00
C GLU A 625 -24.75 -0.38 -70.20
N SER A 626 -24.58 0.42 -71.26
CA SER A 626 -23.73 0.11 -72.41
C SER A 626 -22.88 1.32 -72.85
N SER A 627 -21.80 1.06 -73.58
CA SER A 627 -20.73 2.02 -74.00
C SER A 627 -19.69 2.30 -72.89
N THR A 628 -18.38 2.34 -73.14
CA THR A 628 -17.62 2.49 -74.41
C THR A 628 -16.46 1.50 -74.54
N ASP A 629 -16.05 1.20 -75.78
CA ASP A 629 -14.92 0.33 -76.12
C ASP A 629 -13.51 0.96 -75.99
N ASP A 630 -12.53 0.06 -76.10
CA ASP A 630 -11.20 0.19 -76.72
C ASP A 630 -9.93 0.68 -75.98
N GLU A 631 -8.95 -0.23 -76.05
CA GLU A 631 -7.49 -0.09 -76.25
C GLU A 631 -6.64 0.85 -75.36
N GLY A 632 -5.80 0.22 -74.52
CA GLY A 632 -4.47 -0.17 -75.04
C GLY A 632 -3.21 0.36 -74.35
N GLY A 633 -2.20 -0.52 -74.22
CA GLY A 633 -0.78 -0.14 -74.23
C GLY A 633 0.10 -0.53 -73.03
N ALA A 634 1.22 -1.21 -73.34
CA ALA A 634 2.53 -1.23 -72.64
C ALA A 634 2.57 -1.68 -71.14
N ALA A 635 3.18 -2.83 -70.81
CA ALA A 635 4.64 -3.10 -70.70
C ALA A 635 5.29 -2.41 -69.47
N ASN A 636 6.24 -2.97 -68.72
CA ASN A 636 6.86 -4.29 -68.48
C ASN A 636 8.01 -3.99 -67.47
N ASP A 637 8.37 -4.97 -66.62
CA ASP A 637 9.54 -5.08 -65.68
C ASP A 637 9.16 -5.07 -64.18
N SER A 638 9.78 -5.86 -63.29
CA SER A 638 10.67 -7.04 -63.39
C SER A 638 10.60 -7.84 -62.05
N SER A 639 11.25 -8.98 -61.78
CA SER A 639 12.14 -9.89 -62.54
C SER A 639 12.17 -11.28 -61.84
N ASP A 640 12.01 -12.35 -62.62
CA ASP A 640 12.79 -13.61 -62.67
C ASP A 640 13.37 -14.35 -61.44
N SER A 641 13.50 -15.68 -61.65
CA SER A 641 14.47 -16.63 -61.08
C SER A 641 14.31 -17.11 -59.61
N ASP A 642 14.62 -18.38 -59.26
CA ASP A 642 14.76 -19.63 -60.05
C ASP A 642 14.89 -20.86 -59.13
N SER A 643 14.79 -22.08 -59.70
CA SER A 643 15.16 -23.41 -59.13
C SER A 643 14.38 -23.93 -57.90
N ASP A 644 14.05 -25.22 -57.75
CA ASP A 644 14.21 -26.42 -58.62
C ASP A 644 12.93 -27.28 -58.57
#